data_AF-A0A3D1E7T9-F1
#
_entry.id   AF-A0A3D1E7T9-F1
#
_cell.length_a   1.000
_cell.length_b   1.000
_cell.length_c   1.000
_cell.angle_alpha   90.00
_cell.angle_beta   90.00
_cell.angle_gamma   90.00
#
_symmetry.space_group_name_H-M   'P 1'
#
loop_
_entity.id
_entity.type
_entity.pdbx_description
1 polymer ?
#
loop_
_entity_poly.entity_id
_entity_poly.type
_entity_poly.pdbx_seq_one_letter_code
_entity_poly.pdbx_strand_id
1 'polypeptide(L)'
;QRGAVPVLVRDVAEVRYGYANRFGAITANGDGETVMGQVMMLKGANAQEVISAVKQRVAYVQTMLPEGITINPFLERSELIKKTTFTIAENLVLGCLIVIFVVVVLLGSWRSGLVVASVIPLSLLFALSLMYVFDVDANLMSLGAIDFGIIIDGAVIIVEYIAFQITAKAATLAKLSGVERRVELDEITRKGASKMMRSAIFGQLIILIVFIPILSLVGVEGKMFRPMALVFSFALVGTMLLCFTYIPVVTALVVKPDSAAKTSWSIRALNHLSRHIYYPTLVWALRHKKWVLSSAGGLLLAAILLFVNMGGEFVPTLDEGDFVIQPVLPTGTSLSKTIEYTSAMEKIILGFDEVDQVVSRIGAAEVPTDPMSMEESDVIIKLHPIGTWKNATTKDELADMIKDSLMQIDHVSYEFTQPIEMRFNELITGVRADVAIKVFGPELDVLQQKAFDIQQAIQEVPGAADISVEKIEGLPQMRVKYHRPALARYGVSVDELNTVLSLGFAGARAGTVFEGEKQFDLTLKWDAAHRQELQDLEKISVQLKDGRQVLLGSLASVTYDQGPAKISRDNTKRRVVVGINVRNRDMASVVEDVQKIIAQKIDLPAGYSIEYGGQFKNLQTASRRLAIAVPVALFLIFVL
;
A
#
# COMPACT_ATOMS: atom_id res chain seq x y z
N GLN A 1 -21.43 59.79 -37.82
CA GLN A 1 -20.82 59.11 -38.99
C GLN A 1 -19.39 59.65 -39.13
N ARG A 2 -18.37 58.89 -38.72
CA ARG A 2 -16.95 59.19 -38.99
C ARG A 2 -16.47 58.21 -40.07
N GLY A 3 -15.67 58.70 -41.02
CA GLY A 3 -15.32 58.05 -42.29
C GLY A 3 -14.86 56.59 -42.18
N ALA A 4 -15.17 55.83 -43.23
CA ALA A 4 -15.18 54.37 -43.32
C ALA A 4 -13.78 53.69 -43.32
N VAL A 5 -12.95 53.97 -42.32
CA VAL A 5 -11.75 53.16 -42.04
C VAL A 5 -12.08 52.22 -40.88
N PRO A 6 -12.06 50.89 -41.08
CA PRO A 6 -12.33 49.94 -40.01
C PRO A 6 -11.20 49.95 -38.97
N VAL A 7 -11.56 49.90 -37.69
CA VAL A 7 -10.63 49.59 -36.59
C VAL A 7 -10.64 48.07 -36.40
N LEU A 8 -9.48 47.44 -36.54
CA LEU A 8 -9.28 46.00 -36.44
C LEU A 8 -8.74 45.62 -35.06
N VAL A 9 -8.84 44.33 -34.69
CA VAL A 9 -8.29 43.83 -33.42
C VAL A 9 -6.80 44.10 -33.29
N ARG A 10 -6.04 43.97 -34.40
CA ARG A 10 -4.60 44.28 -34.44
C ARG A 10 -4.27 45.75 -34.15
N ASP A 11 -5.24 46.66 -34.27
CA ASP A 11 -5.05 48.09 -34.01
C ASP A 11 -5.18 48.41 -32.50
N VAL A 12 -5.74 47.48 -31.71
CA VAL A 12 -6.00 47.65 -30.27
C VAL A 12 -5.38 46.56 -29.38
N ALA A 13 -4.89 45.46 -29.97
CA ALA A 13 -4.31 44.33 -29.25
C ALA A 13 -3.29 43.56 -30.11
N GLU A 14 -2.29 42.98 -29.44
CA GLU A 14 -1.37 42.01 -30.05
C GLU A 14 -1.97 40.60 -29.98
N VAL A 15 -2.05 39.91 -31.13
CA VAL A 15 -2.52 38.53 -31.20
C VAL A 15 -1.32 37.59 -31.26
N ARG A 16 -1.14 36.76 -30.23
CA ARG A 16 -0.02 35.81 -30.13
C ARG A 16 -0.50 34.46 -29.59
N TYR A 17 0.26 33.41 -29.90
CA TYR A 17 0.11 32.14 -29.20
C TYR A 17 0.57 32.30 -27.75
N GLY A 18 -0.23 31.78 -26.83
CA GLY A 18 0.06 31.76 -25.40
C GLY A 18 -0.15 30.37 -24.83
N TYR A 19 -0.03 30.26 -23.51
CA TYR A 19 -0.28 29.03 -22.76
C TYR A 19 -1.36 29.28 -21.70
N ALA A 20 -2.11 28.22 -21.37
CA ALA A 20 -3.07 28.24 -20.28
C ALA A 20 -2.35 28.37 -18.92
N ASN A 21 -3.05 28.89 -17.92
CA ASN A 21 -2.48 28.95 -16.56
C ASN A 21 -2.16 27.52 -16.10
N ARG A 22 -0.93 27.31 -15.69
CA ARG A 22 -0.43 25.99 -15.28
C ARG A 22 -0.70 25.77 -13.80
N PHE A 23 -1.28 24.62 -13.46
CA PHE A 23 -1.50 24.19 -12.08
C PHE A 23 -0.52 23.12 -11.62
N GLY A 24 0.33 22.66 -12.54
CA GLY A 24 1.35 21.66 -12.27
C GLY A 24 2.44 21.63 -13.35
N ALA A 25 3.48 20.87 -13.05
CA ALA A 25 4.64 20.67 -13.90
C ALA A 25 5.24 19.29 -13.66
N ILE A 26 6.00 18.80 -14.63
CA ILE A 26 6.78 17.57 -14.49
C ILE A 26 8.22 17.91 -14.82
N THR A 27 9.14 17.51 -13.94
CA THR A 27 10.58 17.52 -14.21
C THR A 27 11.12 16.09 -14.18
N ALA A 28 12.19 15.84 -14.93
CA ALA A 28 12.80 14.53 -14.95
C ALA A 28 14.32 14.63 -15.11
N ASN A 29 15.02 13.75 -14.40
CA ASN A 29 16.45 13.49 -14.52
C ASN A 29 17.35 14.74 -14.43
N GLY A 30 16.88 15.83 -13.82
CA GLY A 30 17.66 17.08 -13.74
C GLY A 30 17.81 17.82 -15.07
N ASP A 31 17.19 17.34 -16.15
CA ASP A 31 17.21 17.92 -17.50
C ASP A 31 16.14 19.02 -17.68
N GLY A 32 15.32 19.24 -16.66
CA GLY A 32 14.27 20.27 -16.64
C GLY A 32 12.88 19.71 -16.94
N GLU A 33 12.03 20.56 -17.50
CA GLU A 33 10.60 20.25 -17.67
C GLU A 33 10.35 19.24 -18.80
N THR A 34 9.45 18.30 -18.56
CA THR A 34 9.01 17.29 -19.54
C THR A 34 7.49 17.10 -19.53
N VAL A 35 6.99 16.23 -20.39
CA VAL A 35 5.56 15.89 -20.49
C VAL A 35 5.33 14.47 -19.98
N MET A 36 4.38 14.30 -19.07
CA MET A 36 3.99 12.99 -18.52
C MET A 36 2.65 12.54 -19.09
N GLY A 37 2.58 11.27 -19.48
CA GLY A 37 1.33 10.55 -19.69
C GLY A 37 1.06 9.62 -18.50
N GLN A 38 -0.17 9.60 -17.99
CA GLN A 38 -0.60 8.67 -16.96
C GLN A 38 -1.68 7.73 -17.51
N VAL A 39 -1.52 6.43 -17.28
CA VAL A 39 -2.55 5.44 -17.61
C VAL A 39 -3.24 5.00 -16.33
N MET A 40 -4.56 5.21 -16.28
CA MET A 40 -5.40 4.74 -15.19
C MET A 40 -6.10 3.45 -15.59
N MET A 41 -5.97 2.44 -14.73
CA MET A 41 -6.67 1.17 -14.89
C MET A 41 -8.11 1.28 -14.39
N LEU A 42 -9.05 0.66 -15.09
CA LEU A 42 -10.43 0.51 -14.60
C LEU A 42 -10.47 -0.32 -13.32
N LYS A 43 -11.39 0.03 -12.42
CA LYS A 43 -11.57 -0.72 -11.16
C LYS A 43 -11.91 -2.17 -11.45
N GLY A 44 -11.13 -3.10 -10.88
CA GLY A 44 -11.32 -4.55 -11.04
C GLY A 44 -10.69 -5.14 -12.31
N ALA A 45 -10.06 -4.34 -13.18
CA ALA A 45 -9.32 -4.89 -14.30
C ALA A 45 -7.98 -5.51 -13.84
N ASN A 46 -7.46 -6.45 -14.63
CA ASN A 46 -6.19 -7.09 -14.36
C ASN A 46 -5.01 -6.16 -14.75
N ALA A 47 -4.17 -5.82 -13.77
CA ALA A 47 -3.05 -4.90 -13.99
C ALA A 47 -2.03 -5.42 -15.01
N GLN A 48 -1.74 -6.72 -15.03
CA GLN A 48 -0.76 -7.30 -15.94
C GLN A 48 -1.26 -7.30 -17.39
N GLU A 49 -2.53 -7.61 -17.61
CA GLU A 49 -3.15 -7.56 -18.95
C GLU A 49 -3.19 -6.13 -19.49
N VAL A 50 -3.62 -5.18 -18.66
CA VAL A 50 -3.69 -3.76 -19.04
C VAL A 50 -2.30 -3.22 -19.37
N ILE A 51 -1.29 -3.48 -18.53
CA ILE A 51 0.09 -3.05 -18.81
C ILE A 51 0.62 -3.68 -20.10
N SER A 52 0.32 -4.96 -20.36
CA SER A 52 0.76 -5.64 -21.58
C SER A 52 0.15 -4.98 -22.83
N ALA A 53 -1.15 -4.68 -22.79
CA ALA A 53 -1.84 -3.98 -23.87
C ALA A 53 -1.30 -2.55 -24.07
N VAL A 54 -1.03 -1.83 -22.98
CA VAL A 54 -0.43 -0.49 -23.01
C VAL A 54 0.96 -0.53 -23.63
N LYS A 55 1.83 -1.47 -23.22
CA LYS A 55 3.18 -1.62 -23.79
C LYS A 55 3.13 -1.90 -25.30
N GLN A 56 2.24 -2.80 -25.73
CA GLN A 56 2.04 -3.06 -27.15
C GLN A 56 1.58 -1.81 -27.91
N ARG A 57 0.66 -1.04 -27.33
CA ARG A 57 0.15 0.19 -27.95
C ARG A 57 1.20 1.30 -27.99
N VAL A 58 1.98 1.47 -26.92
CA VAL A 58 3.08 2.45 -26.84
C VAL A 58 4.15 2.12 -27.86
N ALA A 59 4.55 0.84 -28.00
CA ALA A 59 5.53 0.43 -29.02
C ALA A 59 5.06 0.76 -30.44
N TYR A 60 3.77 0.59 -30.73
CA TYR A 60 3.19 0.99 -32.01
C TYR A 60 3.18 2.51 -32.19
N VAL A 61 2.73 3.27 -31.19
CA VAL A 61 2.70 4.74 -31.23
C VAL A 61 4.10 5.33 -31.41
N GLN A 62 5.11 4.74 -30.77
CA GLN A 62 6.51 5.16 -30.86
C GLN A 62 7.02 5.19 -32.31
N THR A 63 6.51 4.33 -33.21
CA THR A 63 6.87 4.34 -34.64
C THR A 63 6.23 5.47 -35.46
N MET A 64 5.19 6.10 -34.93
CA MET A 64 4.47 7.21 -35.57
C MET A 64 4.91 8.58 -35.05
N LEU A 65 5.70 8.60 -33.97
CA LEU A 65 6.17 9.84 -33.39
C LEU A 65 7.23 10.49 -34.27
N PRO A 66 7.27 11.83 -34.33
CA PRO A 66 8.37 12.58 -34.94
C PRO A 66 9.74 12.16 -34.38
N GLU A 67 10.77 12.29 -35.22
CA GLU A 67 12.16 12.08 -34.78
C GLU A 67 12.49 12.95 -33.56
N GLY A 68 13.16 12.37 -32.58
CA GLY A 68 13.55 13.05 -31.33
C GLY A 68 12.56 12.91 -30.17
N ILE A 69 11.36 12.37 -30.38
CA ILE A 69 10.39 12.12 -29.30
C ILE A 69 10.44 10.65 -28.86
N THR A 70 10.69 10.41 -27.58
CA THR A 70 10.70 9.07 -26.99
C THR A 70 9.76 8.98 -25.78
N ILE A 71 9.09 7.83 -25.64
CA ILE A 71 8.26 7.53 -24.47
C ILE A 71 9.08 6.68 -23.50
N ASN A 72 9.51 7.26 -22.39
CA ASN A 72 10.26 6.56 -21.34
C ASN A 72 9.34 6.18 -20.15
N PRO A 73 9.10 4.89 -19.87
CA PRO A 73 8.34 4.46 -18.70
C PRO A 73 9.20 4.52 -17.43
N PHE A 74 8.77 5.32 -16.44
CA PHE A 74 9.50 5.44 -15.17
C PHE A 74 8.84 4.71 -13.99
N LEU A 75 7.52 4.51 -14.02
CA LEU A 75 6.79 3.82 -12.95
C LEU A 75 5.90 2.73 -13.55
N GLU A 76 6.30 1.46 -13.39
CA GLU A 76 5.53 0.31 -13.88
C GLU A 76 5.29 -0.76 -12.80
N ARG A 77 4.01 -1.04 -12.52
CA ARG A 77 3.64 -2.07 -11.52
C ARG A 77 4.02 -3.50 -11.94
N SER A 78 4.29 -3.74 -13.22
CA SER A 78 4.62 -5.08 -13.72
C SER A 78 5.93 -5.62 -13.17
N GLU A 79 6.91 -4.77 -12.86
CA GLU A 79 8.18 -5.21 -12.28
C GLU A 79 7.95 -5.81 -10.89
N LEU A 80 7.22 -5.10 -10.03
CA LEU A 80 6.85 -5.58 -8.70
C LEU A 80 6.04 -6.88 -8.79
N ILE A 81 4.98 -6.91 -9.63
CA ILE A 81 4.15 -8.12 -9.82
C ILE A 81 5.01 -9.32 -10.24
N LYS A 82 5.96 -9.15 -11.17
CA LYS A 82 6.85 -10.22 -11.62
C LYS A 82 7.79 -10.69 -10.53
N LYS A 83 8.47 -9.77 -9.83
CA LYS A 83 9.36 -10.10 -8.71
C LYS A 83 8.60 -10.89 -7.65
N THR A 84 7.46 -10.36 -7.23
CA THR A 84 6.57 -10.99 -6.26
C THR A 84 6.09 -12.37 -6.71
N THR A 85 5.65 -12.53 -7.96
CA THR A 85 5.20 -13.82 -8.51
C THR A 85 6.35 -14.83 -8.56
N PHE A 86 7.55 -14.40 -8.94
CA PHE A 86 8.73 -15.24 -8.96
C PHE A 86 9.09 -15.73 -7.56
N THR A 87 9.14 -14.83 -6.57
CA THR A 87 9.41 -15.19 -5.16
C THR A 87 8.38 -16.16 -4.60
N ILE A 88 7.08 -15.97 -4.91
CA ILE A 88 6.02 -16.91 -4.49
C ILE A 88 6.26 -18.28 -5.15
N ALA A 89 6.49 -18.31 -6.46
CA ALA A 89 6.68 -19.56 -7.18
C ALA A 89 7.92 -20.33 -6.67
N GLU A 90 9.04 -19.62 -6.46
CA GLU A 90 10.26 -20.18 -5.89
C GLU A 90 10.01 -20.73 -4.49
N ASN A 91 9.39 -19.96 -3.60
CA ASN A 91 9.08 -20.38 -2.23
C ASN A 91 8.11 -21.57 -2.20
N LEU A 92 7.11 -21.62 -3.09
CA LEU A 92 6.20 -22.76 -3.19
C LEU A 92 6.93 -24.02 -3.69
N VAL A 93 7.82 -23.89 -4.68
CA VAL A 93 8.59 -25.03 -5.18
C VAL A 93 9.57 -25.53 -4.11
N LEU A 94 10.34 -24.63 -3.49
CA LEU A 94 11.27 -24.97 -2.42
C LEU A 94 10.54 -25.59 -1.22
N GLY A 95 9.43 -24.98 -0.79
CA GLY A 95 8.58 -25.51 0.30
C GLY A 95 8.07 -26.90 -0.01
N CYS A 96 7.55 -27.13 -1.22
CA CYS A 96 7.13 -28.45 -1.68
C CYS A 96 8.28 -29.46 -1.65
N LEU A 97 9.45 -29.11 -2.19
CA LEU A 97 10.63 -29.99 -2.20
C LEU A 97 11.11 -30.33 -0.78
N ILE A 98 11.14 -29.36 0.13
CA ILE A 98 11.50 -29.57 1.55
C ILE A 98 10.51 -30.53 2.21
N VAL A 99 9.21 -30.33 2.01
CA VAL A 99 8.18 -31.20 2.58
C VAL A 99 8.29 -32.62 2.03
N ILE A 100 8.46 -32.78 0.72
CA ILE A 100 8.67 -34.10 0.10
C ILE A 100 9.92 -34.78 0.69
N PHE A 101 11.02 -34.05 0.80
CA PHE A 101 12.26 -34.55 1.37
C PHE A 101 12.06 -35.03 2.81
N VAL A 102 11.47 -34.19 3.67
CA VAL A 102 11.21 -34.53 5.08
C VAL A 102 10.28 -35.74 5.21
N VAL A 103 9.19 -35.79 4.44
CA VAL A 103 8.22 -36.89 4.48
C VAL A 103 8.87 -38.20 4.01
N VAL A 104 9.65 -38.19 2.92
CA VAL A 104 10.37 -39.39 2.44
C VAL A 104 11.37 -39.89 3.47
N VAL A 105 12.11 -38.98 4.10
CA VAL A 105 13.08 -39.31 5.16
C VAL A 105 12.35 -39.93 6.35
N LEU A 106 11.29 -39.31 6.86
CA LEU A 106 10.55 -39.78 8.05
C LEU A 106 9.84 -41.12 7.81
N LEU A 107 9.15 -41.28 6.67
CA LEU A 107 8.43 -42.53 6.35
C LEU A 107 9.36 -43.68 5.96
N GLY A 108 10.64 -43.40 5.69
CA GLY A 108 11.65 -44.40 5.30
C GLY A 108 11.35 -45.18 4.02
N SER A 109 10.30 -44.81 3.29
CA SER A 109 9.84 -45.44 2.06
C SER A 109 9.53 -44.37 1.02
N TRP A 110 10.34 -44.34 -0.04
CA TRP A 110 10.19 -43.35 -1.13
C TRP A 110 8.82 -43.42 -1.80
N ARG A 111 8.20 -44.62 -1.84
CA ARG A 111 6.85 -44.83 -2.40
C ARG A 111 5.78 -44.11 -1.60
N SER A 112 5.75 -44.30 -0.27
CA SER A 112 4.76 -43.65 0.61
C SER A 112 4.97 -42.14 0.61
N GLY A 113 6.22 -41.68 0.60
CA GLY A 113 6.52 -40.26 0.49
C GLY A 113 6.06 -39.64 -0.84
N LEU A 114 6.18 -40.34 -1.97
CA LEU A 114 5.62 -39.87 -3.25
C LEU A 114 4.09 -39.83 -3.28
N VAL A 115 3.41 -40.75 -2.59
CA VAL A 115 1.94 -40.70 -2.47
C VAL A 115 1.53 -39.43 -1.74
N VAL A 116 2.15 -39.12 -0.59
CA VAL A 116 1.90 -37.88 0.14
C VAL A 116 2.28 -36.65 -0.70
N ALA A 117 3.44 -36.68 -1.36
CA ALA A 117 3.91 -35.61 -2.24
C ALA A 117 2.89 -35.27 -3.33
N SER A 118 2.24 -36.27 -3.90
CA SER A 118 1.25 -36.08 -4.97
C SER A 118 -0.03 -35.36 -4.51
N VAL A 119 -0.32 -35.33 -3.20
CA VAL A 119 -1.46 -34.59 -2.64
C VAL A 119 -1.24 -33.08 -2.73
N ILE A 120 0.00 -32.61 -2.62
CA ILE A 120 0.35 -31.18 -2.69
C ILE A 120 -0.14 -30.53 -4.00
N PRO A 121 0.30 -30.96 -5.19
CA PRO A 121 -0.13 -30.33 -6.44
C PRO A 121 -1.62 -30.53 -6.72
N LEU A 122 -2.22 -31.66 -6.30
CA LEU A 122 -3.65 -31.90 -6.48
C LEU A 122 -4.51 -30.99 -5.60
N SER A 123 -4.11 -30.76 -4.35
CA SER A 123 -4.79 -29.83 -3.44
C SER A 123 -4.66 -28.39 -3.92
N LEU A 124 -3.50 -28.00 -4.44
CA LEU A 124 -3.28 -26.69 -5.03
C LEU A 124 -4.13 -26.50 -6.30
N LEU A 125 -4.20 -27.50 -7.18
CA LEU A 125 -5.05 -27.45 -8.37
C LEU A 125 -6.52 -27.27 -7.99
N PHE A 126 -6.98 -27.96 -6.96
CA PHE A 126 -8.33 -27.78 -6.41
C PHE A 126 -8.52 -26.36 -5.87
N ALA A 127 -7.55 -25.84 -5.10
CA ALA A 127 -7.58 -24.48 -4.58
C ALA A 127 -7.65 -23.43 -5.70
N LEU A 128 -6.78 -23.53 -6.70
CA LEU A 128 -6.75 -22.65 -7.88
C LEU A 128 -8.07 -22.72 -8.67
N SER A 129 -8.66 -23.91 -8.79
CA SER A 129 -9.96 -24.08 -9.44
C SER A 129 -11.07 -23.34 -8.67
N LEU A 130 -11.08 -23.43 -7.34
CA LEU A 130 -12.04 -22.69 -6.51
C LEU A 130 -11.74 -21.18 -6.50
N MET A 131 -10.48 -20.76 -6.55
CA MET A 131 -10.12 -19.35 -6.70
C MET A 131 -10.72 -18.75 -7.97
N TYR A 132 -10.67 -19.49 -9.09
CA TYR A 132 -11.29 -19.06 -10.34
C TYR A 132 -12.82 -18.97 -10.22
N VAL A 133 -13.47 -19.91 -9.53
CA VAL A 133 -14.93 -19.91 -9.33
C VAL A 133 -15.39 -18.80 -8.38
N PHE A 134 -14.62 -18.50 -7.34
CA PHE A 134 -14.95 -17.51 -6.31
C PHE A 134 -14.35 -16.12 -6.57
N ASP A 135 -13.73 -15.91 -7.74
CA ASP A 135 -13.10 -14.65 -8.16
C ASP A 135 -12.08 -14.12 -7.13
N VAL A 136 -11.20 -15.02 -6.67
CA VAL A 136 -10.13 -14.70 -5.72
C VAL A 136 -8.82 -14.53 -6.48
N ASP A 137 -8.26 -13.32 -6.44
CA ASP A 137 -6.99 -12.98 -7.07
C ASP A 137 -5.83 -13.82 -6.53
N ALA A 138 -4.93 -14.25 -7.44
CA ALA A 138 -3.66 -14.87 -7.10
C ALA A 138 -2.59 -13.79 -6.89
N ASN A 139 -2.28 -13.46 -5.63
CA ASN A 139 -1.28 -12.47 -5.25
C ASN A 139 -0.39 -12.96 -4.09
N LEU A 140 0.56 -12.14 -3.64
CA LEU A 140 1.46 -12.46 -2.53
C LEU A 140 0.72 -12.80 -1.25
N MET A 141 -0.32 -12.04 -0.92
CA MET A 141 -1.08 -12.24 0.30
C MET A 141 -1.88 -13.54 0.23
N SER A 142 -2.37 -13.93 -0.95
CA SER A 142 -3.20 -15.14 -1.11
C SER A 142 -2.40 -16.44 -1.21
N LEU A 143 -1.26 -16.43 -1.91
CA LEU A 143 -0.45 -17.63 -2.18
C LEU A 143 0.84 -17.70 -1.36
N GLY A 144 1.41 -16.56 -1.00
CA GLY A 144 2.74 -16.47 -0.37
C GLY A 144 2.79 -17.05 1.03
N ALA A 145 1.65 -17.17 1.71
CA ALA A 145 1.56 -17.71 3.06
C ALA A 145 1.22 -19.22 3.10
N ILE A 146 1.06 -19.90 1.96
CA ILE A 146 0.62 -21.31 1.95
C ILE A 146 1.61 -22.22 2.67
N ASP A 147 1.14 -22.87 3.74
CA ASP A 147 1.89 -23.88 4.49
C ASP A 147 1.44 -25.28 4.05
N PHE A 148 2.30 -25.95 3.29
CA PHE A 148 2.06 -27.32 2.85
C PHE A 148 1.99 -28.31 4.01
N GLY A 149 2.71 -28.08 5.11
CA GLY A 149 2.73 -28.95 6.27
C GLY A 149 1.32 -29.13 6.85
N ILE A 150 0.61 -28.02 7.05
CA ILE A 150 -0.79 -28.02 7.50
C ILE A 150 -1.69 -28.71 6.47
N ILE A 151 -1.48 -28.46 5.19
CA ILE A 151 -2.31 -29.00 4.11
C ILE A 151 -2.19 -30.53 4.03
N ILE A 152 -0.98 -31.09 4.16
CA ILE A 152 -0.74 -32.53 3.98
C ILE A 152 -0.84 -33.35 5.26
N ASP A 153 -0.98 -32.75 6.44
CA ASP A 153 -0.94 -33.47 7.72
C ASP A 153 -1.91 -34.66 7.76
N GLY A 154 -3.18 -34.42 7.38
CA GLY A 154 -4.19 -35.48 7.28
C GLY A 154 -3.80 -36.61 6.30
N ALA A 155 -3.15 -36.26 5.20
CA ALA A 155 -2.65 -37.22 4.21
C ALA A 155 -1.50 -38.07 4.78
N VAL A 156 -0.56 -37.44 5.48
CA VAL A 156 0.57 -38.12 6.13
C VAL A 156 0.06 -39.14 7.16
N ILE A 157 -0.84 -38.73 8.05
CA ILE A 157 -1.40 -39.61 9.10
C ILE A 157 -2.07 -40.85 8.49
N ILE A 158 -2.86 -40.69 7.43
CA ILE A 158 -3.55 -41.80 6.77
C ILE A 158 -2.55 -42.72 6.06
N VAL A 159 -1.62 -42.17 5.27
CA VAL A 159 -0.62 -42.95 4.53
C VAL A 159 0.32 -43.69 5.49
N GLU A 160 0.79 -43.04 6.54
CA GLU A 160 1.66 -43.65 7.55
C GLU A 160 0.97 -44.82 8.23
N TYR A 161 -0.28 -44.65 8.67
CA TYR A 161 -1.03 -45.71 9.32
C TYR A 161 -1.25 -46.91 8.39
N ILE A 162 -1.61 -46.68 7.12
CA ILE A 162 -1.79 -47.75 6.14
C ILE A 162 -0.46 -48.45 5.85
N ALA A 163 0.62 -47.69 5.62
CA ALA A 163 1.96 -48.23 5.37
C ALA A 163 2.48 -49.05 6.56
N PHE A 164 2.23 -48.59 7.80
CA PHE A 164 2.52 -49.32 9.01
C PHE A 164 1.75 -50.65 9.07
N GLN A 165 0.44 -50.65 8.79
CA GLN A 165 -0.39 -51.85 8.80
C GLN A 165 0.03 -52.86 7.71
N ILE A 166 0.36 -52.40 6.51
CA ILE A 166 0.88 -53.22 5.42
C ILE A 166 2.20 -53.87 5.83
N THR A 167 3.09 -53.11 6.49
CA THR A 167 4.39 -53.61 6.95
C THR A 167 4.24 -54.60 8.11
N ALA A 168 3.35 -54.32 9.07
CA ALA A 168 3.07 -55.23 10.20
C ALA A 168 2.51 -56.58 9.72
N LYS A 169 1.70 -56.58 8.65
CA LYS A 169 1.16 -57.78 8.01
C LYS A 169 2.03 -58.31 6.85
N ALA A 170 3.24 -57.79 6.63
CA ALA A 170 4.05 -58.13 5.46
C ALA A 170 4.35 -59.64 5.34
N ALA A 171 4.59 -60.33 6.46
CA ALA A 171 4.85 -61.77 6.47
C ALA A 171 3.64 -62.62 6.06
N THR A 172 2.43 -62.13 6.31
CA THR A 172 1.17 -62.77 5.90
C THR A 172 0.84 -62.45 4.45
N LEU A 173 1.03 -61.19 4.05
CA LEU A 173 0.82 -60.71 2.68
C LEU A 173 1.79 -61.36 1.67
N ALA A 174 2.98 -61.77 2.11
CA ALA A 174 3.96 -62.47 1.27
C ALA A 174 3.55 -63.91 0.93
N LYS A 175 2.60 -64.51 1.67
CA LYS A 175 2.14 -65.90 1.49
C LYS A 175 0.89 -66.04 0.62
N LEU A 176 0.22 -64.92 0.31
CA LEU A 176 -1.04 -64.89 -0.44
C LEU A 176 -0.80 -64.83 -1.96
N SER A 177 -1.72 -65.40 -2.74
CA SER A 177 -1.71 -65.29 -4.20
C SER A 177 -1.97 -63.85 -4.66
N GLY A 178 -1.62 -63.51 -5.91
CA GLY A 178 -1.69 -62.12 -6.41
C GLY A 178 -3.07 -61.46 -6.32
N VAL A 179 -4.16 -62.24 -6.39
CA VAL A 179 -5.55 -61.76 -6.27
C VAL A 179 -5.95 -61.61 -4.80
N GLU A 180 -5.69 -62.62 -3.97
CA GLU A 180 -5.98 -62.58 -2.52
C GLU A 180 -5.20 -61.47 -1.81
N ARG A 181 -3.96 -61.23 -2.23
CA ARG A 181 -3.11 -60.15 -1.72
C ARG A 181 -3.71 -58.77 -2.03
N ARG A 182 -4.34 -58.58 -3.21
CA ARG A 182 -5.01 -57.32 -3.54
C ARG A 182 -6.25 -57.11 -2.66
N VAL A 183 -7.06 -58.14 -2.47
CA VAL A 183 -8.25 -58.07 -1.61
C VAL A 183 -7.88 -57.71 -0.17
N GLU A 184 -6.84 -58.33 0.38
CA GLU A 184 -6.36 -58.02 1.74
C GLU A 184 -5.76 -56.60 1.82
N LEU A 185 -5.02 -56.14 0.80
CA LEU A 185 -4.50 -54.76 0.74
C LEU A 185 -5.63 -53.73 0.66
N ASP A 186 -6.66 -53.98 -0.13
CA ASP A 186 -7.83 -53.12 -0.24
C ASP A 186 -8.59 -53.07 1.10
N GLU A 187 -8.70 -54.21 1.80
CA GLU A 187 -9.35 -54.26 3.11
C GLU A 187 -8.55 -53.52 4.19
N ILE A 188 -7.23 -53.71 4.23
CA ILE A 188 -6.32 -52.98 5.13
C ILE A 188 -6.43 -51.48 4.88
N THR A 189 -6.38 -51.08 3.61
CA THR A 189 -6.43 -49.67 3.21
C THR A 189 -7.79 -49.07 3.55
N ARG A 190 -8.90 -49.75 3.25
CA ARG A 190 -10.26 -49.28 3.59
C ARG A 190 -10.44 -49.13 5.10
N LYS A 191 -10.04 -50.13 5.89
CA LYS A 191 -10.14 -50.08 7.37
C LYS A 191 -9.21 -49.02 7.95
N GLY A 192 -7.99 -48.93 7.42
CA GLY A 192 -6.98 -47.98 7.89
C GLY A 192 -7.36 -46.54 7.60
N ALA A 193 -7.76 -46.25 6.36
CA ALA A 193 -8.32 -44.96 5.98
C ALA A 193 -9.53 -44.62 6.85
N SER A 194 -10.55 -45.48 6.92
CA SER A 194 -11.78 -45.19 7.70
C SER A 194 -11.51 -44.86 9.17
N LYS A 195 -10.53 -45.53 9.79
CA LYS A 195 -10.18 -45.31 11.20
C LYS A 195 -9.45 -43.97 11.41
N MET A 196 -8.43 -43.69 10.60
CA MET A 196 -7.63 -42.46 10.74
C MET A 196 -8.35 -41.23 10.19
N MET A 197 -9.22 -41.41 9.21
CA MET A 197 -9.99 -40.36 8.55
C MET A 197 -10.83 -39.55 9.54
N ARG A 198 -11.47 -40.20 10.52
CA ARG A 198 -12.21 -39.47 11.56
C ARG A 198 -11.28 -38.50 12.32
N SER A 199 -10.09 -38.95 12.69
CA SER A 199 -9.10 -38.12 13.39
C SER A 199 -8.55 -36.99 12.51
N ALA A 200 -8.19 -37.31 11.26
CA ALA A 200 -7.64 -36.34 10.32
C ALA A 200 -8.65 -35.23 9.98
N ILE A 201 -9.92 -35.57 9.74
CA ILE A 201 -10.96 -34.60 9.39
C ILE A 201 -11.27 -33.67 10.57
N PHE A 202 -11.37 -34.20 11.80
CA PHE A 202 -11.58 -33.34 12.96
C PHE A 202 -10.43 -32.32 13.11
N GLY A 203 -9.18 -32.76 12.91
CA GLY A 203 -8.03 -31.85 12.87
C GLY A 203 -8.16 -30.78 11.78
N GLN A 204 -8.51 -31.18 10.56
CA GLN A 204 -8.71 -30.24 9.43
C GLN A 204 -9.88 -29.27 9.68
N LEU A 205 -10.98 -29.71 10.28
CA LEU A 205 -12.11 -28.84 10.65
C LEU A 205 -11.71 -27.82 11.71
N ILE A 206 -10.91 -28.21 12.70
CA ILE A 206 -10.34 -27.28 13.69
C ILE A 206 -9.53 -26.19 12.97
N ILE A 207 -8.67 -26.59 12.03
CA ILE A 207 -7.88 -25.65 11.23
C ILE A 207 -8.77 -24.71 10.41
N LEU A 208 -9.85 -25.20 9.78
CA LEU A 208 -10.82 -24.34 9.08
C LEU A 208 -11.49 -23.33 10.03
N ILE A 209 -11.84 -23.74 11.25
CA ILE A 209 -12.45 -22.85 12.26
C ILE A 209 -11.47 -21.77 12.69
N VAL A 210 -10.17 -22.07 12.79
CA VAL A 210 -9.12 -21.09 13.11
C VAL A 210 -9.03 -19.96 12.06
N PHE A 211 -9.47 -20.18 10.83
CA PHE A 211 -9.54 -19.14 9.79
C PHE A 211 -10.82 -18.27 9.84
N ILE A 212 -11.87 -18.67 10.57
CA ILE A 212 -13.12 -17.89 10.68
C ILE A 212 -12.88 -16.46 11.20
N PRO A 213 -12.04 -16.22 12.24
CA PRO A 213 -11.72 -14.87 12.69
C PRO A 213 -11.18 -13.97 11.58
N ILE A 214 -10.30 -14.51 10.72
CA ILE A 214 -9.72 -13.79 9.60
C ILE A 214 -10.79 -13.48 8.55
N LEU A 215 -11.69 -14.42 8.26
CA LEU A 215 -12.83 -14.20 7.36
C LEU A 215 -13.80 -13.12 7.89
N SER A 216 -13.84 -12.89 9.20
CA SER A 216 -14.71 -11.91 9.84
C SER A 216 -14.20 -10.46 9.77
N LEU A 217 -12.92 -10.25 9.42
CA LEU A 217 -12.30 -8.95 9.24
C LEU A 217 -12.98 -8.17 8.12
N VAL A 218 -13.19 -6.86 8.25
CA VAL A 218 -13.92 -6.03 7.26
C VAL A 218 -12.93 -5.00 6.67
N GLY A 219 -13.37 -4.09 5.80
CA GLY A 219 -12.54 -2.96 5.39
C GLY A 219 -11.24 -3.35 4.67
N VAL A 220 -10.15 -2.70 5.06
CA VAL A 220 -8.83 -2.81 4.42
C VAL A 220 -8.18 -4.13 4.81
N GLU A 221 -8.20 -4.46 6.10
CA GLU A 221 -7.70 -5.71 6.65
C GLU A 221 -8.40 -6.93 6.03
N GLY A 222 -9.71 -6.85 5.82
CA GLY A 222 -10.47 -7.90 5.16
C GLY A 222 -10.09 -8.05 3.69
N LYS A 223 -9.83 -6.95 2.97
CA LYS A 223 -9.37 -7.01 1.58
C LYS A 223 -7.98 -7.62 1.44
N MET A 224 -7.12 -7.45 2.43
CA MET A 224 -5.77 -8.00 2.45
C MET A 224 -5.73 -9.48 2.87
N PHE A 225 -6.44 -9.86 3.94
CA PHE A 225 -6.27 -11.19 4.56
C PHE A 225 -7.38 -12.21 4.25
N ARG A 226 -8.57 -11.80 3.80
CA ARG A 226 -9.61 -12.78 3.40
C ARG A 226 -9.18 -13.67 2.23
N PRO A 227 -8.54 -13.16 1.16
CA PRO A 227 -8.05 -14.02 0.08
C PRO A 227 -7.14 -15.13 0.60
N MET A 228 -6.21 -14.81 1.51
CA MET A 228 -5.33 -15.78 2.16
C MET A 228 -6.12 -16.91 2.86
N ALA A 229 -7.08 -16.54 3.72
CA ALA A 229 -7.89 -17.51 4.45
C ALA A 229 -8.75 -18.38 3.52
N LEU A 230 -9.29 -17.81 2.44
CA LEU A 230 -10.07 -18.55 1.45
C LEU A 230 -9.22 -19.56 0.70
N VAL A 231 -8.04 -19.16 0.20
CA VAL A 231 -7.15 -20.07 -0.53
C VAL A 231 -6.72 -21.24 0.34
N PHE A 232 -6.35 -20.98 1.59
CA PHE A 232 -6.05 -22.03 2.56
C PHE A 232 -7.24 -22.96 2.81
N SER A 233 -8.43 -22.40 2.99
CA SER A 233 -9.65 -23.18 3.21
C SER A 233 -9.97 -24.05 1.99
N PHE A 234 -9.81 -23.52 0.78
CA PHE A 234 -9.99 -24.27 -0.46
C PHE A 234 -8.98 -25.40 -0.60
N ALA A 235 -7.70 -25.14 -0.33
CA ALA A 235 -6.66 -26.17 -0.35
C ALA A 235 -6.94 -27.28 0.66
N LEU A 236 -7.35 -26.92 1.88
CA LEU A 236 -7.65 -27.88 2.95
C LEU A 236 -8.90 -28.71 2.66
N VAL A 237 -9.96 -28.10 2.12
CA VAL A 237 -11.14 -28.82 1.62
C VAL A 237 -10.75 -29.75 0.47
N GLY A 238 -9.89 -29.29 -0.44
CA GLY A 238 -9.33 -30.12 -1.51
C GLY A 238 -8.58 -31.33 -0.96
N THR A 239 -7.68 -31.13 0.01
CA THR A 239 -6.97 -32.24 0.65
C THR A 239 -7.89 -33.17 1.41
N MET A 240 -8.90 -32.64 2.10
CA MET A 240 -9.92 -33.45 2.78
C MET A 240 -10.64 -34.36 1.76
N LEU A 241 -11.04 -33.84 0.59
CA LEU A 241 -11.62 -34.62 -0.50
C LEU A 241 -10.66 -35.68 -1.05
N LEU A 242 -9.38 -35.33 -1.22
CA LEU A 242 -8.34 -36.27 -1.67
C LEU A 242 -8.06 -37.37 -0.64
N CYS A 243 -8.17 -37.07 0.65
CA CYS A 243 -8.07 -38.05 1.73
C CYS A 243 -9.19 -39.11 1.67
N PHE A 244 -10.40 -38.71 1.25
CA PHE A 244 -11.51 -39.65 1.06
C PHE A 244 -11.37 -40.52 -0.19
N THR A 245 -10.87 -39.93 -1.28
CA THR A 245 -10.99 -40.52 -2.62
C THR A 245 -9.66 -41.05 -3.15
N TYR A 246 -8.66 -40.19 -3.22
CA TYR A 246 -7.39 -40.45 -3.90
C TYR A 246 -6.41 -41.24 -3.03
N ILE A 247 -6.20 -40.82 -1.78
CA ILE A 247 -5.16 -41.39 -0.90
C ILE A 247 -5.34 -42.90 -0.67
N PRO A 248 -6.54 -43.42 -0.30
CA PRO A 248 -6.70 -44.84 -0.05
C PRO A 248 -6.39 -45.66 -1.31
N VAL A 249 -6.89 -45.22 -2.46
CA VAL A 249 -6.71 -45.93 -3.74
C VAL A 249 -5.24 -45.97 -4.15
N VAL A 250 -4.56 -44.82 -4.13
CA VAL A 250 -3.16 -44.74 -4.58
C VAL A 250 -2.22 -45.44 -3.60
N THR A 251 -2.49 -45.37 -2.29
CA THR A 251 -1.71 -46.10 -1.29
C THR A 251 -1.80 -47.60 -1.51
N ALA A 252 -3.00 -48.15 -1.77
CA ALA A 252 -3.19 -49.58 -2.07
C ALA A 252 -2.44 -50.04 -3.34
N LEU A 253 -2.34 -49.18 -4.36
CA LEU A 253 -1.67 -49.48 -5.63
C LEU A 253 -0.13 -49.36 -5.54
N VAL A 254 0.36 -48.35 -4.84
CA VAL A 254 1.78 -47.93 -4.89
C VAL A 254 2.57 -48.47 -3.69
N VAL A 255 1.97 -48.55 -2.50
CA VAL A 255 2.65 -49.05 -1.30
C VAL A 255 2.70 -50.57 -1.32
N LYS A 256 3.91 -51.10 -1.48
CA LYS A 256 4.17 -52.55 -1.43
C LYS A 256 4.70 -52.91 -0.03
N PRO A 257 4.36 -54.09 0.50
CA PRO A 257 5.02 -54.62 1.69
C PRO A 257 6.50 -54.79 1.37
N ASP A 258 7.33 -53.92 1.94
CA ASP A 258 8.77 -54.12 1.95
C ASP A 258 9.10 -55.21 2.98
N SER A 259 10.14 -55.99 2.72
CA SER A 259 10.55 -57.04 3.64
C SER A 259 11.04 -56.38 4.94
N ALA A 260 10.48 -56.82 6.08
CA ALA A 260 10.83 -56.36 7.42
C ALA A 260 12.35 -56.42 7.76
N ALA A 261 13.15 -57.08 6.91
CA ALA A 261 14.60 -57.21 7.01
C ALA A 261 15.40 -55.98 6.50
N LYS A 262 14.81 -55.09 5.68
CA LYS A 262 15.48 -53.86 5.22
C LYS A 262 15.05 -52.66 6.06
N THR A 263 15.53 -52.56 7.29
CA THR A 263 15.42 -51.30 8.05
C THR A 263 16.14 -50.21 7.28
N SER A 264 15.38 -49.27 6.70
CA SER A 264 15.89 -48.02 6.17
C SER A 264 16.71 -47.28 7.24
N TRP A 265 17.69 -46.48 6.83
CA TRP A 265 18.48 -45.60 7.72
C TRP A 265 17.57 -44.89 8.72
N SER A 266 16.46 -44.33 8.24
CA SER A 266 15.55 -43.51 9.05
C SER A 266 14.83 -44.31 10.12
N ILE A 267 14.44 -45.56 9.83
CA ILE A 267 13.81 -46.44 10.83
C ILE A 267 14.81 -46.80 11.94
N ARG A 268 16.09 -47.01 11.61
CA ARG A 268 17.14 -47.26 12.62
C ARG A 268 17.39 -46.03 13.48
N ALA A 269 17.51 -44.85 12.86
CA ALA A 269 17.69 -43.59 13.56
C ALA A 269 16.51 -43.28 14.49
N LEU A 270 15.27 -43.48 14.02
CA LEU A 270 14.06 -43.27 14.81
C LEU A 270 13.93 -44.28 15.96
N ASN A 271 14.29 -45.55 15.73
CA ASN A 271 14.32 -46.56 16.80
C ASN A 271 15.40 -46.25 17.86
N HIS A 272 16.56 -45.74 17.44
CA HIS A 272 17.59 -45.30 18.37
C HIS A 272 17.13 -44.08 19.17
N LEU A 273 16.57 -43.07 18.50
CA LEU A 273 16.04 -41.87 19.12
C LEU A 273 14.91 -42.18 20.11
N SER A 274 13.98 -43.04 19.71
CA SER A 274 12.84 -43.43 20.55
C SER A 274 13.28 -44.21 21.79
N ARG A 275 14.23 -45.15 21.64
CA ARG A 275 14.68 -45.99 22.76
C ARG A 275 15.63 -45.26 23.72
N HIS A 276 16.52 -44.41 23.21
CA HIS A 276 17.57 -43.78 24.00
C HIS A 276 17.22 -42.36 24.48
N ILE A 277 16.32 -41.65 23.81
CA ILE A 277 15.94 -40.27 24.18
C ILE A 277 14.47 -40.21 24.59
N TYR A 278 13.55 -40.62 23.73
CA TYR A 278 12.11 -40.44 23.98
C TYR A 278 11.59 -41.29 25.16
N TYR A 279 11.87 -42.59 25.19
CA TYR A 279 11.40 -43.48 26.25
C TYR A 279 11.90 -43.07 27.66
N PRO A 280 13.21 -42.82 27.89
CA PRO A 280 13.68 -42.39 29.21
C PRO A 280 13.15 -41.01 29.60
N THR A 281 13.02 -40.06 28.67
CA THR A 281 12.44 -38.74 28.95
C THR A 281 10.95 -38.84 29.30
N LEU A 282 10.19 -39.69 28.61
CA LEU A 282 8.79 -39.97 28.92
C LEU A 282 8.63 -40.58 30.32
N VAL A 283 9.43 -41.60 30.66
CA VAL A 283 9.40 -42.23 31.99
C VAL A 283 9.78 -41.22 33.07
N TRP A 284 10.78 -40.37 32.81
CA TRP A 284 11.16 -39.29 33.73
C TRP A 284 10.02 -38.29 33.91
N ALA A 285 9.37 -37.86 32.82
CA ALA A 285 8.27 -36.91 32.82
C ALA A 285 7.06 -37.43 33.61
N LEU A 286 6.71 -38.71 33.42
CA LEU A 286 5.62 -39.37 34.15
C LEU A 286 5.92 -39.48 35.66
N ARG A 287 7.18 -39.74 36.04
CA ARG A 287 7.60 -39.78 37.45
C ARG A 287 7.63 -38.40 38.10
N HIS A 288 7.95 -37.35 37.33
CA HIS A 288 8.08 -35.97 37.83
C HIS A 288 6.94 -35.07 37.35
N LYS A 289 5.71 -35.58 37.28
CA LYS A 289 4.53 -34.86 36.76
C LYS A 289 4.33 -33.45 37.32
N LYS A 290 4.60 -33.24 38.62
CA LYS A 290 4.48 -31.92 39.27
C LYS A 290 5.48 -30.92 38.70
N TRP A 291 6.74 -31.35 38.48
CA TRP A 291 7.78 -30.52 37.87
C TRP A 291 7.46 -30.21 36.42
N VAL A 292 6.99 -31.20 35.64
CA VAL A 292 6.62 -30.99 34.24
C VAL A 292 5.46 -29.99 34.11
N LEU A 293 4.39 -30.15 34.90
CA LEU A 293 3.26 -29.22 34.88
C LEU A 293 3.65 -27.83 35.38
N SER A 294 4.50 -27.74 36.42
CA SER A 294 4.99 -26.44 36.92
C SER A 294 5.89 -25.75 35.91
N SER A 295 6.75 -26.50 35.22
CA SER A 295 7.61 -25.97 34.15
C SER A 295 6.79 -25.52 32.94
N ALA A 296 5.78 -26.29 32.53
CA ALA A 296 4.87 -25.89 31.46
C ALA A 296 4.09 -24.61 31.84
N GLY A 297 3.58 -24.53 33.07
CA GLY A 297 2.94 -23.31 33.59
C GLY A 297 3.89 -22.12 33.67
N GLY A 298 5.13 -22.34 34.09
CA GLY A 298 6.18 -21.31 34.12
C GLY A 298 6.58 -20.81 32.73
N LEU A 299 6.71 -21.71 31.75
CA LEU A 299 6.95 -21.36 30.35
C LEU A 299 5.77 -20.61 29.75
N LEU A 300 4.54 -21.00 30.05
CA LEU A 300 3.34 -20.28 29.63
C LEU A 300 3.32 -18.87 30.23
N LEU A 301 3.61 -18.72 31.53
CA LEU A 301 3.71 -17.42 32.18
C LEU A 301 4.81 -16.56 31.54
N ALA A 302 5.98 -17.13 31.28
CA ALA A 302 7.08 -16.45 30.60
C ALA A 302 6.69 -16.00 29.19
N ALA A 303 5.99 -16.85 28.43
CA ALA A 303 5.49 -16.52 27.10
C ALA A 303 4.45 -15.38 27.16
N ILE A 304 3.53 -15.40 28.14
CA ILE A 304 2.57 -14.31 28.35
C ILE A 304 3.29 -13.01 28.71
N LEU A 305 4.30 -13.05 29.60
CA LEU A 305 5.09 -11.88 29.98
C LEU A 305 5.87 -11.30 28.80
N LEU A 306 6.44 -12.15 27.93
CA LEU A 306 7.10 -11.71 26.71
C LEU A 306 6.09 -11.10 25.72
N PHE A 307 4.92 -11.73 25.54
CA PHE A 307 3.89 -11.27 24.62
C PHE A 307 3.33 -9.88 25.01
N VAL A 308 3.13 -9.62 26.30
CA VAL A 308 2.65 -8.31 26.78
C VAL A 308 3.67 -7.19 26.52
N ASN A 309 4.95 -7.53 26.36
CA ASN A 309 6.01 -6.56 26.06
C ASN A 309 6.28 -6.40 24.55
N MET A 310 5.58 -7.13 23.67
CA MET A 310 5.74 -6.99 22.22
C MET A 310 4.95 -5.79 21.69
N GLY A 311 5.54 -5.10 20.72
CA GLY A 311 4.90 -4.01 20.00
C GLY A 311 3.80 -4.46 19.03
N GLY A 312 3.01 -3.50 18.53
CA GLY A 312 1.93 -3.75 17.59
C GLY A 312 2.01 -2.89 16.33
N GLU A 313 1.85 -3.52 15.17
CA GLU A 313 1.77 -2.86 13.86
C GLU A 313 0.62 -3.44 13.02
N PHE A 314 0.07 -2.65 12.10
CA PHE A 314 -1.11 -3.07 11.32
C PHE A 314 -0.75 -4.18 10.32
N VAL A 315 0.24 -3.89 9.48
CA VAL A 315 0.86 -4.78 8.51
C VAL A 315 2.32 -4.33 8.39
N PRO A 316 3.29 -5.25 8.25
CA PRO A 316 4.66 -4.86 7.96
C PRO A 316 4.74 -4.07 6.65
N THR A 317 5.67 -3.13 6.56
CA THR A 317 5.91 -2.35 5.34
C THR A 317 6.33 -3.29 4.20
N LEU A 318 5.55 -3.30 3.12
CA LEU A 318 5.90 -4.05 1.92
C LEU A 318 6.94 -3.25 1.14
N ASP A 319 8.11 -3.84 0.88
CA ASP A 319 9.12 -3.17 0.06
C ASP A 319 8.75 -3.22 -1.42
N GLU A 320 8.54 -2.05 -2.01
CA GLU A 320 8.24 -1.85 -3.42
C GLU A 320 9.49 -1.75 -4.29
N GLY A 321 10.67 -1.59 -3.67
CA GLY A 321 11.95 -1.35 -4.33
C GLY A 321 12.24 0.12 -4.63
N ASP A 322 11.23 0.95 -4.88
CA ASP A 322 11.39 2.37 -5.25
C ASP A 322 11.06 3.32 -4.07
N PHE A 323 11.42 4.60 -4.19
CA PHE A 323 11.07 5.65 -3.23
C PHE A 323 10.16 6.72 -3.83
N VAL A 324 9.43 7.39 -2.94
CA VAL A 324 8.90 8.73 -3.17
C VAL A 324 9.40 9.65 -2.07
N ILE A 325 9.95 10.80 -2.47
CA ILE A 325 10.29 11.90 -1.58
C ILE A 325 9.29 13.03 -1.77
N GLN A 326 8.72 13.53 -0.69
CA GLN A 326 7.84 14.69 -0.69
C GLN A 326 8.55 15.86 0.01
N PRO A 327 9.02 16.87 -0.75
CA PRO A 327 9.56 18.08 -0.16
C PRO A 327 8.43 18.97 0.36
N VAL A 328 8.57 19.43 1.60
CA VAL A 328 7.60 20.31 2.26
C VAL A 328 8.04 21.76 2.09
N LEU A 329 7.65 22.39 0.99
CA LEU A 329 7.99 23.78 0.66
C LEU A 329 7.12 24.79 1.42
N PRO A 330 7.59 26.04 1.63
CA PRO A 330 6.76 27.12 2.17
C PRO A 330 5.45 27.32 1.39
N THR A 331 4.37 27.64 2.10
CA THR A 331 3.06 27.91 1.50
C THR A 331 3.13 29.09 0.53
N GLY A 332 2.53 28.95 -0.65
CA GLY A 332 2.52 30.01 -1.66
C GLY A 332 3.81 30.13 -2.48
N THR A 333 4.72 29.15 -2.38
CA THR A 333 5.83 28.99 -3.33
C THR A 333 5.26 28.90 -4.75
N SER A 334 5.81 29.69 -5.68
CA SER A 334 5.35 29.70 -7.07
C SER A 334 5.77 28.43 -7.79
N LEU A 335 4.98 28.01 -8.79
CA LEU A 335 5.29 26.83 -9.62
C LEU A 335 6.71 26.87 -10.19
N SER A 336 7.15 28.03 -10.69
CA SER A 336 8.51 28.21 -11.22
C SER A 336 9.60 27.98 -10.17
N LYS A 337 9.37 28.40 -8.92
CA LYS A 337 10.31 28.18 -7.83
C LYS A 337 10.28 26.72 -7.37
N THR A 338 9.10 26.09 -7.33
CA THR A 338 8.98 24.65 -7.06
C THR A 338 9.76 23.82 -8.08
N ILE A 339 9.65 24.14 -9.37
CA ILE A 339 10.42 23.50 -10.47
C ILE A 339 11.93 23.64 -10.23
N GLU A 340 12.40 24.82 -9.79
CA GLU A 340 13.81 25.06 -9.48
C GLU A 340 14.29 24.15 -8.33
N TYR A 341 13.50 24.07 -7.25
CA TYR A 341 13.81 23.20 -6.11
C TYR A 341 13.84 21.73 -6.50
N THR A 342 12.81 21.23 -7.18
CA THR A 342 12.75 19.81 -7.58
C THR A 342 13.84 19.46 -8.58
N SER A 343 14.16 20.35 -9.53
CA SER A 343 15.26 20.12 -10.48
C SER A 343 16.62 20.07 -9.79
N ALA A 344 16.83 20.86 -8.73
CA ALA A 344 18.04 20.80 -7.92
C ALA A 344 18.09 19.48 -7.12
N MET A 345 16.97 19.06 -6.52
CA MET A 345 16.86 17.77 -5.85
C MET A 345 17.15 16.60 -6.79
N GLU A 346 16.58 16.60 -7.99
CA GLU A 346 16.81 15.57 -9.01
C GLU A 346 18.31 15.40 -9.31
N LYS A 347 19.04 16.51 -9.49
CA LYS A 347 20.48 16.47 -9.75
C LYS A 347 21.29 15.90 -8.60
N ILE A 348 20.91 16.19 -7.35
CA ILE A 348 21.56 15.64 -6.16
C ILE A 348 21.29 14.13 -6.07
N ILE A 349 20.03 13.72 -6.25
CA ILE A 349 19.61 12.33 -6.12
C ILE A 349 20.20 11.45 -7.24
N LEU A 350 20.31 11.97 -8.47
CA LEU A 350 20.98 11.27 -9.58
C LEU A 350 22.48 11.10 -9.39
N GLY A 351 23.08 11.79 -8.41
CA GLY A 351 24.49 11.60 -8.05
C GLY A 351 24.78 10.25 -7.39
N PHE A 352 23.75 9.50 -6.98
CA PHE A 352 23.88 8.18 -6.36
C PHE A 352 23.87 7.08 -7.41
N ASP A 353 24.87 6.20 -7.38
CA ASP A 353 25.01 5.03 -8.28
C ASP A 353 23.82 4.05 -8.19
N GLU A 354 23.08 4.08 -7.08
CA GLU A 354 21.91 3.24 -6.83
C GLU A 354 20.65 3.71 -7.57
N VAL A 355 20.61 4.96 -8.05
CA VAL A 355 19.44 5.59 -8.66
C VAL A 355 19.46 5.43 -10.18
N ASP A 356 18.38 4.88 -10.74
CA ASP A 356 18.19 4.71 -12.19
C ASP A 356 17.55 5.96 -12.83
N GLN A 357 16.47 6.47 -12.21
CA GLN A 357 15.71 7.58 -12.75
C GLN A 357 15.06 8.40 -11.63
N VAL A 358 14.95 9.71 -11.82
CA VAL A 358 14.18 10.60 -10.92
C VAL A 358 13.16 11.38 -11.71
N VAL A 359 11.91 11.35 -11.29
CA VAL A 359 10.81 12.09 -11.92
C VAL A 359 10.02 12.83 -10.85
N SER A 360 9.95 14.15 -10.94
CA SER A 360 9.16 14.96 -10.02
C SER A 360 7.85 15.38 -10.63
N ARG A 361 6.76 15.07 -9.94
CA ARG A 361 5.42 15.53 -10.27
C ARG A 361 5.03 16.67 -9.34
N ILE A 362 4.74 17.84 -9.91
CA ILE A 362 4.49 19.08 -9.16
C ILE A 362 3.05 19.52 -9.38
N GLY A 363 2.33 19.82 -8.32
CA GLY A 363 0.95 20.32 -8.38
C GLY A 363 -0.04 19.36 -9.05
N ALA A 364 -1.17 19.92 -9.49
CA ALA A 364 -2.28 19.14 -10.02
C ALA A 364 -2.12 18.81 -11.51
N ALA A 365 -2.50 17.59 -11.89
CA ALA A 365 -2.65 17.19 -13.28
C ALA A 365 -3.90 17.82 -13.93
N GLU A 366 -3.92 17.87 -15.27
CA GLU A 366 -5.06 18.42 -16.04
C GLU A 366 -6.37 17.68 -15.77
N VAL A 367 -6.29 16.36 -15.57
CA VAL A 367 -7.37 15.58 -14.96
C VAL A 367 -7.07 15.47 -13.46
N PRO A 368 -7.77 16.23 -12.60
CA PRO A 368 -7.45 16.32 -11.17
C PRO A 368 -7.91 15.04 -10.46
N THR A 369 -7.06 14.02 -10.50
CA THR A 369 -7.18 12.80 -9.68
C THR A 369 -6.65 13.00 -8.28
N ASP A 370 -5.81 14.02 -8.10
CA ASP A 370 -5.13 14.37 -6.87
C ASP A 370 -5.12 15.91 -6.71
N PRO A 371 -5.69 16.47 -5.63
CA PRO A 371 -5.74 17.91 -5.40
C PRO A 371 -4.44 18.43 -4.76
N MET A 372 -3.32 18.31 -5.49
CA MET A 372 -2.03 18.86 -5.08
C MET A 372 -1.93 20.37 -5.37
N SER A 373 -1.39 21.13 -4.43
CA SER A 373 -1.09 22.56 -4.63
C SER A 373 0.24 22.75 -5.37
N MET A 374 0.52 23.96 -5.89
CA MET A 374 1.70 24.24 -6.73
C MET A 374 3.05 24.11 -5.98
N GLU A 375 3.03 24.15 -4.66
CA GLU A 375 4.16 23.93 -3.77
C GLU A 375 4.33 22.46 -3.34
N GLU A 376 3.36 21.60 -3.63
CA GLU A 376 3.44 20.16 -3.34
C GLU A 376 4.06 19.43 -4.55
N SER A 377 4.97 18.50 -4.27
CA SER A 377 5.52 17.61 -5.28
C SER A 377 5.76 16.19 -4.78
N ASP A 378 5.68 15.24 -5.70
CA ASP A 378 6.05 13.85 -5.52
C ASP A 378 7.31 13.58 -6.35
N VAL A 379 8.45 13.44 -5.71
CA VAL A 379 9.72 13.09 -6.35
C VAL A 379 9.86 11.57 -6.33
N ILE A 380 9.54 10.93 -7.45
CA ILE A 380 9.56 9.48 -7.62
C ILE A 380 10.96 9.07 -8.06
N ILE A 381 11.57 8.16 -7.30
CA ILE A 381 12.94 7.69 -7.52
C ILE A 381 12.86 6.20 -7.86
N LYS A 382 13.26 5.87 -9.10
CA LYS A 382 13.42 4.49 -9.53
C LYS A 382 14.83 4.03 -9.16
N LEU A 383 14.93 2.92 -8.45
CA LEU A 383 16.22 2.36 -8.03
C LEU A 383 16.66 1.21 -8.93
N HIS A 384 17.97 1.07 -9.08
CA HIS A 384 18.54 -0.17 -9.60
C HIS A 384 18.27 -1.33 -8.63
N PRO A 385 18.28 -2.59 -9.11
CA PRO A 385 18.11 -3.75 -8.23
C PRO A 385 19.12 -3.76 -7.07
N ILE A 386 18.68 -4.09 -5.85
CA ILE A 386 19.51 -4.07 -4.63
C ILE A 386 20.85 -4.83 -4.80
N GLY A 387 20.85 -5.94 -5.55
CA GLY A 387 22.07 -6.72 -5.81
C GLY A 387 23.17 -6.01 -6.62
N THR A 388 22.89 -4.83 -7.20
CA THR A 388 23.87 -4.02 -7.94
C THR A 388 24.34 -2.78 -7.18
N TRP A 389 23.88 -2.58 -5.93
CA TRP A 389 24.23 -1.42 -5.12
C TRP A 389 25.69 -1.48 -4.66
N LYS A 390 26.32 -0.30 -4.50
CA LYS A 390 27.75 -0.20 -4.14
C LYS A 390 27.98 0.47 -2.80
N ASN A 391 27.20 1.52 -2.51
CA ASN A 391 27.42 2.43 -1.40
C ASN A 391 26.49 2.15 -0.22
N ALA A 392 25.27 1.68 -0.48
CA ALA A 392 24.30 1.30 0.53
C ALA A 392 24.01 -0.20 0.50
N THR A 393 23.77 -0.78 1.68
CA THR A 393 23.38 -2.19 1.84
C THR A 393 21.89 -2.37 2.03
N THR A 394 21.22 -1.34 2.56
CA THR A 394 19.77 -1.35 2.83
C THR A 394 19.11 -0.11 2.28
N LYS A 395 17.82 -0.22 2.01
CA LYS A 395 16.98 0.88 1.55
C LYS A 395 16.99 2.04 2.56
N ASP A 396 16.84 1.74 3.85
CA ASP A 396 16.85 2.77 4.90
C ASP A 396 18.18 3.52 4.98
N GLU A 397 19.31 2.83 4.83
CA GLU A 397 20.64 3.44 4.78
C GLU A 397 20.76 4.40 3.58
N LEU A 398 20.29 3.99 2.40
CA LEU A 398 20.28 4.86 1.22
C LEU A 398 19.36 6.08 1.43
N ALA A 399 18.21 5.91 2.08
CA ALA A 399 17.30 7.00 2.38
C ALA A 399 17.95 8.05 3.31
N ASP A 400 18.68 7.61 4.33
CA ASP A 400 19.40 8.52 5.23
C ASP A 400 20.54 9.25 4.50
N MET A 401 21.30 8.55 3.64
CA MET A 401 22.35 9.18 2.81
C MET A 401 21.78 10.24 1.84
N ILE A 402 20.63 9.94 1.21
CA ILE A 402 19.94 10.90 0.34
C ILE A 402 19.45 12.08 1.19
N LYS A 403 18.84 11.83 2.35
CA LYS A 403 18.34 12.86 3.26
C LYS A 403 19.44 13.82 3.68
N ASP A 404 20.61 13.30 4.08
CA ASP A 404 21.78 14.10 4.44
C ASP A 404 22.28 14.96 3.27
N SER A 405 22.29 14.39 2.06
CA SER A 405 22.71 15.13 0.85
C SER A 405 21.72 16.23 0.48
N LEU A 406 20.42 16.02 0.73
CA LEU A 406 19.37 17.00 0.48
C LEU A 406 19.31 18.13 1.52
N MET A 407 19.99 18.01 2.67
CA MET A 407 20.06 19.08 3.68
C MET A 407 20.78 20.34 3.18
N GLN A 408 21.45 20.29 2.02
CA GLN A 408 22.07 21.44 1.37
C GLN A 408 21.05 22.44 0.80
N ILE A 409 19.77 22.04 0.66
CA ILE A 409 18.69 22.92 0.19
C ILE A 409 18.01 23.54 1.42
N ASP A 410 18.23 24.83 1.60
CA ASP A 410 17.66 25.59 2.71
C ASP A 410 16.13 25.61 2.71
N HIS A 411 15.53 25.58 3.91
CA HIS A 411 14.09 25.72 4.15
C HIS A 411 13.17 24.65 3.54
N VAL A 412 13.71 23.45 3.27
CA VAL A 412 12.94 22.30 2.80
C VAL A 412 13.11 21.14 3.78
N SER A 413 11.99 20.54 4.20
CA SER A 413 11.99 19.26 4.92
C SER A 413 11.49 18.14 3.99
N TYR A 414 11.91 16.91 4.25
CA TYR A 414 11.66 15.78 3.34
C TYR A 414 10.95 14.65 4.06
N GLU A 415 9.85 14.17 3.47
CA GLU A 415 9.16 12.96 3.88
C GLU A 415 9.50 11.84 2.89
N PHE A 416 9.90 10.67 3.38
CA PHE A 416 10.20 9.50 2.55
C PHE A 416 9.10 8.45 2.71
N THR A 417 8.70 7.86 1.59
CA THR A 417 7.71 6.79 1.52
C THR A 417 7.89 5.99 0.23
N GLN A 418 6.90 5.18 -0.15
CA GLN A 418 6.90 4.34 -1.34
C GLN A 418 5.66 4.63 -2.21
N PRO A 419 5.73 4.43 -3.54
CA PRO A 419 4.66 4.83 -4.46
C PRO A 419 3.26 4.25 -4.17
N ILE A 420 3.15 2.95 -3.90
CA ILE A 420 1.87 2.28 -3.63
C ILE A 420 1.43 2.56 -2.20
N GLU A 421 2.33 2.49 -1.23
CA GLU A 421 2.08 2.77 0.18
C GLU A 421 1.51 4.18 0.39
N MET A 422 2.14 5.20 -0.19
CA MET A 422 1.68 6.58 -0.14
C MET A 422 0.25 6.71 -0.67
N ARG A 423 -0.01 6.13 -1.86
CA ARG A 423 -1.34 6.20 -2.49
C ARG A 423 -2.39 5.42 -1.71
N PHE A 424 -2.00 4.31 -1.10
CA PHE A 424 -2.86 3.50 -0.24
C PHE A 424 -3.26 4.26 1.03
N ASN A 425 -2.28 4.85 1.72
CA ASN A 425 -2.51 5.69 2.90
C ASN A 425 -3.44 6.87 2.58
N GLU A 426 -3.17 7.57 1.48
CA GLU A 426 -3.95 8.72 1.02
C GLU A 426 -5.39 8.35 0.68
N LEU A 427 -5.61 7.25 -0.06
CA LEU A 427 -6.95 6.81 -0.45
C LEU A 427 -7.79 6.30 0.73
N ILE A 428 -7.17 5.69 1.74
CA ILE A 428 -7.89 5.10 2.88
C ILE A 428 -8.15 6.13 3.97
N THR A 429 -7.14 6.94 4.30
CA THR A 429 -7.15 7.76 5.52
C THR A 429 -7.28 9.26 5.22
N GLY A 430 -7.06 9.64 3.95
CA GLY A 430 -6.99 11.03 3.50
C GLY A 430 -5.68 11.73 3.87
N VAL A 431 -4.68 10.97 4.33
CA VAL A 431 -3.38 11.44 4.82
C VAL A 431 -2.30 10.51 4.30
N ARG A 432 -1.12 11.06 3.98
CA ARG A 432 -0.01 10.30 3.38
C ARG A 432 0.86 9.58 4.42
N ALA A 433 0.94 10.12 5.63
CA ALA A 433 1.71 9.57 6.75
C ALA A 433 1.08 8.33 7.42
N ASP A 434 1.91 7.53 8.10
CA ASP A 434 1.49 6.28 8.77
C ASP A 434 0.47 6.52 9.89
N VAL A 435 0.70 7.56 10.68
CA VAL A 435 -0.17 8.02 11.77
C VAL A 435 -0.60 9.44 11.48
N ALA A 436 -1.91 9.69 11.63
CA ALA A 436 -2.49 11.01 11.43
C ALA A 436 -3.18 11.50 12.69
N ILE A 437 -2.66 12.52 13.35
CA ILE A 437 -3.34 13.18 14.46
C ILE A 437 -4.25 14.26 13.87
N LYS A 438 -5.55 14.00 13.88
CA LYS A 438 -6.57 14.90 13.33
C LYS A 438 -7.11 15.79 14.44
N VAL A 439 -6.85 17.09 14.37
CA VAL A 439 -7.44 18.09 15.28
C VAL A 439 -8.63 18.72 14.59
N PHE A 440 -9.81 18.63 15.21
CA PHE A 440 -11.06 19.20 14.71
C PHE A 440 -11.44 20.45 15.47
N GLY A 441 -12.04 21.42 14.78
CA GLY A 441 -12.47 22.68 15.39
C GLY A 441 -13.02 23.69 14.38
N PRO A 442 -13.69 24.76 14.84
CA PRO A 442 -14.28 25.77 13.97
C PRO A 442 -13.25 26.78 13.40
N GLU A 443 -12.32 27.28 14.22
CA GLU A 443 -11.39 28.34 13.84
C GLU A 443 -10.05 27.79 13.36
N LEU A 444 -9.56 28.29 12.21
CA LEU A 444 -8.33 27.82 11.56
C LEU A 444 -7.08 28.22 12.36
N ASP A 445 -7.01 29.45 12.87
CA ASP A 445 -5.87 29.95 13.62
C ASP A 445 -5.58 29.09 14.86
N VAL A 446 -6.64 28.71 15.59
CA VAL A 446 -6.56 27.84 16.76
C VAL A 446 -6.14 26.43 16.37
N LEU A 447 -6.65 25.91 15.24
CA LEU A 447 -6.23 24.61 14.72
C LEU A 447 -4.74 24.61 14.39
N GLN A 448 -4.25 25.63 13.68
CA GLN A 448 -2.85 25.75 13.33
C GLN A 448 -1.95 25.83 14.56
N GLN A 449 -2.31 26.68 15.53
CA GLN A 449 -1.57 26.80 16.78
C GLN A 449 -1.50 25.45 17.51
N LYS A 450 -2.64 24.76 17.66
CA LYS A 450 -2.68 23.46 18.33
C LYS A 450 -1.91 22.37 17.58
N ALA A 451 -1.89 22.41 16.25
CA ALA A 451 -1.09 21.49 15.46
C ALA A 451 0.42 21.71 15.67
N PHE A 452 0.88 22.97 15.75
CA PHE A 452 2.27 23.29 16.09
C PHE A 452 2.63 22.93 17.54
N ASP A 453 1.73 23.19 18.49
CA ASP A 453 1.91 22.77 19.90
C ASP A 453 2.08 21.24 19.97
N ILE A 454 1.25 20.48 19.23
CA ILE A 454 1.35 19.03 19.14
C ILE A 454 2.67 18.62 18.50
N GLN A 455 3.06 19.19 17.36
CA GLN A 455 4.32 18.89 16.67
C GLN A 455 5.52 19.05 17.60
N GLN A 456 5.62 20.18 18.32
CA GLN A 456 6.71 20.42 19.26
C GLN A 456 6.67 19.45 20.44
N ALA A 457 5.48 19.11 20.94
CA ALA A 457 5.34 18.21 22.08
C ALA A 457 5.81 16.77 21.76
N ILE A 458 5.65 16.32 20.51
CA ILE A 458 5.94 14.95 20.09
C ILE A 458 7.31 14.78 19.40
N GLN A 459 8.05 15.86 19.18
CA GLN A 459 9.32 15.85 18.42
C GLN A 459 10.40 14.97 19.07
N GLU A 460 10.37 14.84 20.40
CA GLU A 460 11.33 14.03 21.17
C GLU A 460 10.87 12.57 21.36
N VAL A 461 9.71 12.17 20.80
CA VAL A 461 9.20 10.81 20.97
C VAL A 461 10.06 9.83 20.18
N PRO A 462 10.69 8.83 20.83
CA PRO A 462 11.45 7.82 20.12
C PRO A 462 10.57 7.05 19.14
N GLY A 463 10.98 7.02 17.88
CA GLY A 463 10.28 6.34 16.78
C GLY A 463 9.28 7.20 16.00
N ALA A 464 8.98 8.43 16.46
CA ALA A 464 8.24 9.41 15.67
C ALA A 464 9.21 10.12 14.70
N ALA A 465 9.23 9.70 13.45
CA ALA A 465 10.06 10.28 12.39
C ALA A 465 9.23 11.17 11.46
N ASP A 466 9.92 12.10 10.78
CA ASP A 466 9.37 12.95 9.72
C ASP A 466 8.03 13.62 10.10
N ILE A 467 7.95 14.20 11.31
CA ILE A 467 6.73 14.82 11.80
C ILE A 467 6.41 16.07 10.98
N SER A 468 5.23 16.12 10.37
CA SER A 468 4.79 17.24 9.56
C SER A 468 3.41 17.74 9.95
N VAL A 469 3.18 19.04 9.73
CA VAL A 469 1.92 19.71 9.99
C VAL A 469 1.33 20.18 8.69
N GLU A 470 0.06 19.82 8.45
CA GLU A 470 -0.70 20.32 7.31
C GLU A 470 -0.80 21.85 7.37
N LYS A 471 -0.32 22.51 6.31
CA LYS A 471 -0.32 23.97 6.22
C LYS A 471 -1.70 24.46 5.78
N ILE A 472 -2.47 24.99 6.72
CA ILE A 472 -3.83 25.51 6.47
C ILE A 472 -3.89 27.02 6.26
N GLU A 473 -2.82 27.76 6.60
CA GLU A 473 -2.74 29.23 6.52
C GLU A 473 -1.43 29.71 5.91
N GLY A 474 -1.35 31.03 5.70
CA GLY A 474 -0.15 31.71 5.22
C GLY A 474 -0.06 31.84 3.72
N LEU A 475 -1.12 31.55 2.96
CA LEU A 475 -1.13 31.76 1.52
C LEU A 475 -1.21 33.27 1.21
N PRO A 476 -0.19 33.87 0.59
CA PRO A 476 -0.25 35.27 0.19
C PRO A 476 -1.28 35.44 -0.93
N GLN A 477 -2.26 36.31 -0.73
CA GLN A 477 -3.28 36.61 -1.74
C GLN A 477 -3.44 38.12 -1.94
N MET A 478 -3.78 38.52 -3.15
CA MET A 478 -4.22 39.88 -3.44
C MET A 478 -5.71 39.99 -3.15
N ARG A 479 -6.09 40.84 -2.20
CA ARG A 479 -7.48 41.08 -1.81
C ARG A 479 -7.95 42.41 -2.41
N VAL A 480 -8.99 42.35 -3.23
CA VAL A 480 -9.67 43.54 -3.76
C VAL A 480 -10.95 43.78 -2.97
N LYS A 481 -10.98 44.85 -2.16
CA LYS A 481 -12.15 45.21 -1.36
C LYS A 481 -12.89 46.39 -1.99
N TYR A 482 -14.09 46.10 -2.50
CA TYR A 482 -14.92 47.09 -3.18
C TYR A 482 -15.53 48.12 -2.22
N HIS A 483 -15.39 49.40 -2.57
CA HIS A 483 -16.06 50.50 -1.90
C HIS A 483 -17.48 50.66 -2.45
N ARG A 484 -18.43 49.90 -1.90
CA ARG A 484 -19.85 49.94 -2.34
C ARG A 484 -20.45 51.35 -2.49
N PRO A 485 -20.17 52.33 -1.61
CA PRO A 485 -20.65 53.70 -1.81
C PRO A 485 -20.07 54.40 -3.05
N ALA A 486 -18.80 54.14 -3.39
CA ALA A 486 -18.18 54.66 -4.60
C ALA A 486 -18.78 53.99 -5.85
N LEU A 487 -18.97 52.66 -5.82
CA LEU A 487 -19.64 51.92 -6.89
C LEU A 487 -21.04 52.49 -7.19
N ALA A 488 -21.83 52.75 -6.15
CA ALA A 488 -23.16 53.33 -6.28
C ALA A 488 -23.13 54.75 -6.89
N ARG A 489 -22.13 55.57 -6.52
CA ARG A 489 -21.95 56.93 -7.06
C ARG A 489 -21.63 56.93 -8.55
N TYR A 490 -20.78 55.99 -8.99
CA TYR A 490 -20.35 55.88 -10.38
C TYR A 490 -21.26 54.96 -11.23
N GLY A 491 -22.24 54.29 -10.62
CA GLY A 491 -23.17 53.41 -11.31
C GLY A 491 -22.52 52.13 -11.86
N VAL A 492 -21.43 51.68 -11.25
CA VAL A 492 -20.64 50.50 -11.67
C VAL A 492 -21.06 49.28 -10.86
N SER A 493 -21.28 48.15 -11.53
CA SER A 493 -21.59 46.89 -10.86
C SER A 493 -20.32 46.14 -10.42
N VAL A 494 -20.47 45.28 -9.40
CA VAL A 494 -19.37 44.41 -8.95
C VAL A 494 -18.96 43.41 -10.04
N ASP A 495 -19.91 42.98 -10.86
CA ASP A 495 -19.67 42.02 -11.95
C ASP A 495 -18.81 42.60 -13.08
N GLU A 496 -19.10 43.86 -13.47
CA GLU A 496 -18.27 44.61 -14.42
C GLU A 496 -16.82 44.74 -13.91
N LEU A 497 -16.64 45.05 -12.61
CA LEU A 497 -15.29 45.12 -12.03
C LEU A 497 -14.58 43.78 -11.95
N ASN A 498 -15.30 42.71 -11.59
CA ASN A 498 -14.73 41.36 -11.60
C ASN A 498 -14.28 40.97 -13.02
N THR A 499 -15.01 41.37 -14.05
CA THR A 499 -14.63 41.11 -15.45
C THR A 499 -13.35 41.87 -15.82
N VAL A 500 -13.24 43.14 -15.42
CA VAL A 500 -12.03 43.96 -15.62
C VAL A 500 -10.82 43.37 -14.89
N LEU A 501 -10.99 42.93 -13.65
CA LEU A 501 -9.92 42.25 -12.90
C LEU A 501 -9.52 40.92 -13.53
N SER A 502 -10.51 40.14 -14.00
CA SER A 502 -10.26 38.85 -14.66
C SER A 502 -9.44 39.01 -15.93
N LEU A 503 -9.66 40.09 -16.70
CA LEU A 503 -8.85 40.44 -17.87
C LEU A 503 -7.38 40.72 -17.50
N GLY A 504 -7.11 41.21 -16.29
CA GLY A 504 -5.75 41.49 -15.82
C GLY A 504 -4.89 40.23 -15.68
N PHE A 505 -5.35 39.26 -14.89
CA PHE A 505 -4.55 38.09 -14.51
C PHE A 505 -4.97 36.78 -15.21
N ALA A 506 -6.17 36.29 -14.90
CA ALA A 506 -6.65 34.99 -15.39
C ALA A 506 -6.87 35.00 -16.91
N GLY A 507 -7.20 36.16 -17.47
CA GLY A 507 -7.72 36.35 -18.81
C GLY A 507 -9.21 36.07 -18.87
N ALA A 508 -9.93 36.85 -19.67
CA ALA A 508 -11.32 36.56 -19.98
C ALA A 508 -11.37 35.66 -21.22
N ARG A 509 -12.09 34.54 -21.13
CA ARG A 509 -12.35 33.68 -22.28
C ARG A 509 -13.26 34.43 -23.26
N ALA A 510 -12.75 34.71 -24.46
CA ALA A 510 -13.49 35.37 -25.54
C ALA A 510 -14.12 34.38 -26.52
N GLY A 511 -13.58 33.17 -26.62
CA GLY A 511 -14.11 32.13 -27.49
C GLY A 511 -13.23 30.90 -27.53
N THR A 512 -13.40 30.12 -28.60
CA THR A 512 -12.64 28.90 -28.84
C THR A 512 -12.27 28.84 -30.32
N VAL A 513 -11.04 28.45 -30.59
CA VAL A 513 -10.49 28.23 -31.94
C VAL A 513 -10.38 26.72 -32.16
N PHE A 514 -10.89 26.26 -33.30
CA PHE A 514 -10.82 24.85 -33.70
C PHE A 514 -9.81 24.67 -34.83
N GLU A 515 -8.89 23.73 -34.65
CA GLU A 515 -7.90 23.33 -35.66
C GLU A 515 -8.03 21.82 -35.93
N GLY A 516 -8.89 21.48 -36.91
CA GLY A 516 -9.30 20.09 -37.13
C GLY A 516 -10.07 19.56 -35.92
N GLU A 517 -9.52 18.56 -35.24
CA GLU A 517 -10.08 17.98 -34.01
C GLU A 517 -9.56 18.67 -32.74
N LYS A 518 -8.54 19.53 -32.83
CA LYS A 518 -7.96 20.23 -31.67
C LYS A 518 -8.77 21.46 -31.31
N GLN A 519 -8.87 21.72 -30.02
CA GLN A 519 -9.61 22.85 -29.47
C GLN A 519 -8.69 23.71 -28.61
N PHE A 520 -8.65 25.02 -28.87
CA PHE A 520 -7.87 26.00 -28.11
C PHE A 520 -8.75 27.14 -27.62
N ASP A 521 -8.51 27.62 -26.41
CA ASP A 521 -9.23 28.77 -25.87
C ASP A 521 -8.65 30.09 -26.39
N LEU A 522 -9.53 30.97 -26.89
CA LEU A 522 -9.20 32.34 -27.20
C LEU A 522 -9.41 33.19 -25.94
N THR A 523 -8.35 33.77 -25.42
CA THR A 523 -8.40 34.59 -24.19
C THR A 523 -7.93 36.01 -24.43
N LEU A 524 -8.58 36.95 -23.77
CA LEU A 524 -8.18 38.35 -23.71
C LEU A 524 -7.48 38.59 -22.38
N LYS A 525 -6.25 39.10 -22.45
CA LYS A 525 -5.42 39.42 -21.30
C LYS A 525 -4.82 40.81 -21.45
N TRP A 526 -4.67 41.51 -20.35
CA TRP A 526 -3.85 42.73 -20.33
C TRP A 526 -2.39 42.37 -20.60
N ASP A 527 -1.68 43.34 -21.16
CA ASP A 527 -0.24 43.21 -21.36
C ASP A 527 0.49 43.01 -20.03
N ALA A 528 1.55 42.21 -20.06
CA ALA A 528 2.25 41.77 -18.86
C ALA A 528 2.89 42.94 -18.07
N ALA A 529 3.22 44.05 -18.73
CA ALA A 529 3.79 45.23 -18.09
C ALA A 529 2.78 45.98 -17.18
N HIS A 530 1.49 45.76 -17.35
CA HIS A 530 0.42 46.48 -16.62
C HIS A 530 -0.21 45.63 -15.51
N ARG A 531 0.49 44.60 -15.03
CA ARG A 531 -0.03 43.65 -14.03
C ARG A 531 1.04 43.02 -13.14
N GLN A 532 2.19 43.68 -13.00
CA GLN A 532 3.28 43.13 -12.16
C GLN A 532 3.11 43.55 -10.71
N GLU A 533 2.65 44.78 -10.50
CA GLU A 533 2.54 45.36 -9.17
C GLU A 533 1.09 45.61 -8.77
N LEU A 534 0.86 45.66 -7.46
CA LEU A 534 -0.45 45.99 -6.90
C LEU A 534 -0.96 47.36 -7.40
N GLN A 535 -0.05 48.30 -7.57
CA GLN A 535 -0.32 49.66 -8.03
C GLN A 535 -0.78 49.70 -9.49
N ASP A 536 -0.42 48.70 -10.29
CA ASP A 536 -0.89 48.61 -11.68
C ASP A 536 -2.39 48.35 -11.71
N LEU A 537 -2.89 47.54 -10.76
CA LEU A 537 -4.33 47.27 -10.62
C LEU A 537 -5.10 48.53 -10.23
N GLU A 538 -4.56 49.35 -9.32
CA GLU A 538 -5.21 50.59 -8.92
C GLU A 538 -5.31 51.60 -10.07
N LYS A 539 -4.36 51.56 -11.01
CA LYS A 539 -4.31 52.40 -12.22
C LYS A 539 -5.17 51.87 -13.36
N ILE A 540 -5.81 50.70 -13.22
CA ILE A 540 -6.70 50.17 -14.24
C ILE A 540 -7.88 51.13 -14.45
N SER A 541 -8.07 51.55 -15.70
CA SER A 541 -9.18 52.41 -16.10
C SER A 541 -10.44 51.58 -16.34
N VAL A 542 -11.50 51.91 -15.60
CA VAL A 542 -12.84 51.34 -15.74
C VAL A 542 -13.71 52.32 -16.51
N GLN A 543 -14.25 51.89 -17.65
CA GLN A 543 -15.11 52.71 -18.48
C GLN A 543 -16.53 52.74 -17.92
N LEU A 544 -17.05 53.94 -17.68
CA LEU A 544 -18.41 54.19 -17.21
C LEU A 544 -19.39 54.20 -18.40
N LYS A 545 -20.68 53.98 -18.10
CA LYS A 545 -21.75 53.96 -19.11
C LYS A 545 -21.92 55.27 -19.86
N ASP A 546 -21.50 56.38 -19.26
CA ASP A 546 -21.51 57.71 -19.85
C ASP A 546 -20.22 58.05 -20.64
N GLY A 547 -19.33 57.07 -20.82
CA GLY A 547 -18.09 57.21 -21.56
C GLY A 547 -16.93 57.82 -20.77
N ARG A 548 -17.15 58.27 -19.53
CA ARG A 548 -16.07 58.71 -18.64
C ARG A 548 -15.26 57.50 -18.16
N GLN A 549 -14.05 57.76 -17.71
CA GLN A 549 -13.17 56.74 -17.16
C GLN A 549 -12.90 57.03 -15.70
N VAL A 550 -12.87 55.99 -14.87
CA VAL A 550 -12.50 56.09 -13.46
C VAL A 550 -11.49 55.02 -13.13
N LEU A 551 -10.52 55.33 -12.28
CA LEU A 551 -9.50 54.38 -11.87
C LEU A 551 -10.08 53.36 -10.88
N LEU A 552 -9.65 52.10 -10.98
CA LEU A 552 -10.07 51.05 -10.06
C LEU A 552 -9.75 51.40 -8.60
N GLY A 553 -8.62 52.08 -8.33
CA GLY A 553 -8.25 52.54 -6.99
C GLY A 553 -9.24 53.52 -6.36
N SER A 554 -10.08 54.20 -7.17
CA SER A 554 -11.18 55.04 -6.65
C SER A 554 -12.44 54.24 -6.28
N LEU A 555 -12.53 53.00 -6.75
CA LEU A 555 -13.68 52.11 -6.59
C LEU A 555 -13.41 50.94 -5.62
N ALA A 556 -12.14 50.57 -5.44
CA ALA A 556 -11.72 49.46 -4.61
C ALA A 556 -10.33 49.71 -4.00
N SER A 557 -10.10 49.17 -2.82
CA SER A 557 -8.75 49.08 -2.23
C SER A 557 -8.15 47.72 -2.57
N VAL A 558 -6.93 47.71 -3.11
CA VAL A 558 -6.19 46.48 -3.37
C VAL A 558 -5.11 46.34 -2.30
N THR A 559 -5.06 45.22 -1.58
CA THR A 559 -4.08 44.96 -0.52
C THR A 559 -3.55 43.54 -0.59
N TYR A 560 -2.30 43.32 -0.21
CA TYR A 560 -1.82 41.97 0.12
C TYR A 560 -2.39 41.57 1.46
N ASP A 561 -2.91 40.35 1.53
CA ASP A 561 -3.42 39.75 2.75
C ASP A 561 -3.03 38.27 2.78
N GLN A 562 -3.04 37.67 3.96
CA GLN A 562 -2.86 36.23 4.10
C GLN A 562 -4.24 35.56 4.09
N GLY A 563 -4.33 34.45 3.35
CA GLY A 563 -5.51 33.61 3.27
C GLY A 563 -5.27 32.21 3.78
N PRO A 564 -6.35 31.45 4.00
CA PRO A 564 -6.22 30.02 4.20
C PRO A 564 -5.65 29.38 2.93
N ALA A 565 -4.60 28.58 3.08
CA ALA A 565 -3.99 27.84 1.98
C ALA A 565 -4.87 26.65 1.58
N LYS A 566 -5.40 25.96 2.58
CA LYS A 566 -6.20 24.75 2.42
C LYS A 566 -7.22 24.65 3.54
N ILE A 567 -8.47 24.32 3.19
CA ILE A 567 -9.54 24.06 4.16
C ILE A 567 -9.95 22.60 4.07
N SER A 568 -9.30 21.77 4.87
CA SER A 568 -9.60 20.35 4.97
C SER A 568 -10.79 20.09 5.89
N ARG A 569 -11.66 19.16 5.49
CA ARG A 569 -12.85 18.77 6.25
C ARG A 569 -13.07 17.27 6.21
N ASP A 570 -13.35 16.68 7.38
CA ASP A 570 -13.90 15.32 7.47
C ASP A 570 -15.31 15.43 8.07
N ASN A 571 -16.30 14.77 7.47
CA ASN A 571 -17.70 14.80 7.91
C ASN A 571 -18.21 16.24 8.19
N THR A 572 -17.90 17.18 7.29
CA THR A 572 -18.25 18.63 7.37
C THR A 572 -17.55 19.45 8.46
N LYS A 573 -16.74 18.82 9.34
CA LYS A 573 -15.95 19.52 10.36
C LYS A 573 -14.59 19.90 9.79
N ARG A 574 -14.15 21.14 10.01
CA ARG A 574 -12.79 21.56 9.65
C ARG A 574 -11.77 20.82 10.51
N ARG A 575 -10.64 20.47 9.91
CA ARG A 575 -9.55 19.79 10.58
C ARG A 575 -8.20 20.19 10.05
N VAL A 576 -7.21 20.03 10.90
CA VAL A 576 -5.79 20.04 10.54
C VAL A 576 -5.18 18.71 10.94
N VAL A 577 -4.20 18.24 10.18
CA VAL A 577 -3.52 16.97 10.43
C VAL A 577 -2.07 17.22 10.82
N VAL A 578 -1.64 16.55 11.89
CA VAL A 578 -0.22 16.34 12.19
C VAL A 578 0.12 14.91 11.77
N GLY A 579 0.94 14.76 10.73
CA GLY A 579 1.41 13.49 10.21
C GLY A 579 2.66 13.03 10.94
N ILE A 580 2.76 11.72 11.17
CA ILE A 580 3.93 11.07 11.77
C ILE A 580 4.20 9.79 10.99
N ASN A 581 5.43 9.63 10.52
CA ASN A 581 5.91 8.35 10.00
C ASN A 581 6.64 7.62 11.13
N VAL A 582 6.45 6.30 11.23
CA VAL A 582 7.02 5.52 12.33
C VAL A 582 8.25 4.77 11.83
N ARG A 583 9.41 4.98 12.48
CA ARG A 583 10.66 4.29 12.13
C ARG A 583 11.32 3.70 13.37
N ASN A 584 11.98 2.56 13.21
CA ASN A 584 12.77 1.90 14.26
C ASN A 584 12.01 1.60 15.57
N ARG A 585 10.67 1.58 15.52
CA ARG A 585 9.77 1.26 16.65
C ARG A 585 8.41 0.82 16.12
N ASP A 586 7.62 0.15 16.94
CA ASP A 586 6.26 -0.24 16.57
C ASP A 586 5.26 0.93 16.67
N MET A 587 4.29 0.92 15.75
CA MET A 587 3.28 1.97 15.63
C MET A 587 2.41 2.12 16.88
N ALA A 588 1.99 1.01 17.49
CA ALA A 588 1.10 1.03 18.65
C ALA A 588 1.76 1.75 19.85
N SER A 589 3.01 1.42 20.15
CA SER A 589 3.76 2.05 21.25
C SER A 589 4.02 3.54 21.01
N VAL A 590 4.38 3.93 19.78
CA VAL A 590 4.57 5.35 19.43
C VAL A 590 3.28 6.13 19.62
N VAL A 591 2.15 5.60 19.14
CA VAL A 591 0.85 6.27 19.31
C VAL A 591 0.43 6.35 20.77
N GLU A 592 0.70 5.33 21.58
CA GLU A 592 0.41 5.36 23.01
C GLU A 592 1.21 6.45 23.75
N ASP A 593 2.51 6.59 23.46
CA ASP A 593 3.36 7.64 24.02
C ASP A 593 2.89 9.03 23.59
N VAL A 594 2.58 9.20 22.30
CA VAL A 594 2.02 10.42 21.73
C VAL A 594 0.69 10.78 22.39
N GLN A 595 -0.21 9.82 22.60
CA GLN A 595 -1.48 10.01 23.29
C GLN A 595 -1.29 10.49 24.73
N LYS A 596 -0.35 9.88 25.47
CA LYS A 596 -0.01 10.29 26.84
C LYS A 596 0.52 11.71 26.89
N ILE A 597 1.45 12.07 26.00
CA ILE A 597 2.05 13.40 25.93
C ILE A 597 1.00 14.45 25.59
N ILE A 598 0.17 14.20 24.58
CA ILE A 598 -0.88 15.12 24.16
C ILE A 598 -1.90 15.32 25.29
N ALA A 599 -2.32 14.25 25.96
CA ALA A 599 -3.27 14.33 27.07
C ALA A 599 -2.72 15.11 28.29
N GLN A 600 -1.39 15.20 28.45
CA GLN A 600 -0.75 15.92 29.55
C GLN A 600 -0.35 17.36 29.21
N LYS A 601 0.09 17.62 27.98
CA LYS A 601 0.69 18.91 27.58
C LYS A 601 -0.25 19.79 26.75
N ILE A 602 -1.30 19.25 26.14
CA ILE A 602 -2.12 19.96 25.16
C ILE A 602 -3.54 20.17 25.69
N ASP A 603 -3.83 21.40 26.11
CA ASP A 603 -5.18 21.82 26.45
C ASP A 603 -5.97 22.20 25.20
N LEU A 604 -7.15 21.59 25.03
CA LEU A 604 -8.08 21.85 23.93
C LEU A 604 -9.23 22.76 24.38
N PRO A 605 -9.54 23.84 23.64
CA PRO A 605 -10.73 24.65 23.90
C PRO A 605 -12.04 23.87 23.68
N ALA A 606 -13.14 24.38 24.24
CA ALA A 606 -14.46 23.80 24.01
C ALA A 606 -14.82 23.77 22.51
N GLY A 607 -15.34 22.64 22.04
CA GLY A 607 -15.67 22.44 20.62
C GLY A 607 -14.52 21.91 19.77
N TYR A 608 -13.34 21.65 20.35
CA TYR A 608 -12.22 21.00 19.70
C TYR A 608 -12.12 19.53 20.13
N SER A 609 -11.65 18.67 19.24
CA SER A 609 -11.43 17.25 19.52
C SER A 609 -10.26 16.71 18.73
N ILE A 610 -9.55 15.73 19.29
CA ILE A 610 -8.48 15.01 18.60
C ILE A 610 -8.96 13.60 18.27
N GLU A 611 -8.72 13.16 17.04
CA GLU A 611 -8.85 11.77 16.63
C GLU A 611 -7.53 11.26 16.03
N TYR A 612 -7.23 9.98 16.24
CA TYR A 612 -6.06 9.33 15.68
C TYR A 612 -6.48 8.49 14.47
N GLY A 613 -5.96 8.85 13.30
CA GLY A 613 -6.15 8.20 12.01
C GLY A 613 -4.88 7.52 11.52
N GLY A 614 -4.80 7.30 10.20
CA GLY A 614 -3.70 6.54 9.61
C GLY A 614 -3.92 5.03 9.72
N GLN A 615 -2.84 4.26 9.58
CA GLN A 615 -2.83 2.82 9.74
C GLN A 615 -3.22 2.39 11.17
N PHE A 616 -2.96 3.22 12.18
CA PHE A 616 -3.36 2.97 13.57
C PHE A 616 -4.87 2.73 13.73
N LYS A 617 -5.71 3.47 12.98
CA LYS A 617 -7.17 3.27 13.00
C LYS A 617 -7.57 1.89 12.45
N ASN A 618 -6.86 1.40 11.44
CA ASN A 618 -7.08 0.08 10.88
C ASN A 618 -6.64 -1.00 11.89
N LEU A 619 -5.50 -0.81 12.57
CA LEU A 619 -5.05 -1.67 13.66
C LEU A 619 -6.08 -1.76 14.79
N GLN A 620 -6.63 -0.63 15.24
CA GLN A 620 -7.62 -0.60 16.30
C GLN A 620 -8.92 -1.31 15.89
N THR A 621 -9.35 -1.12 14.64
CA THR A 621 -10.56 -1.75 14.09
C THR A 621 -10.37 -3.27 13.97
N ALA A 622 -9.25 -3.73 13.43
CA ALA A 622 -8.91 -5.14 13.32
C ALA A 622 -8.80 -5.80 14.69
N SER A 623 -8.08 -5.17 15.63
CA SER A 623 -7.90 -5.69 17.00
C SER A 623 -9.23 -5.85 17.74
N ARG A 624 -10.11 -4.85 17.67
CA ARG A 624 -11.45 -4.92 18.29
C ARG A 624 -12.29 -6.05 17.69
N ARG A 625 -12.15 -6.32 16.40
CA ARG A 625 -12.87 -7.41 15.73
C ARG A 625 -12.34 -8.78 16.15
N LEU A 626 -11.02 -8.96 16.14
CA LEU A 626 -10.38 -10.21 16.55
C LEU A 626 -10.63 -10.52 18.03
N ALA A 627 -10.69 -9.51 18.90
CA ALA A 627 -11.05 -9.68 20.31
C ALA A 627 -12.42 -10.36 20.52
N ILE A 628 -13.34 -10.24 19.55
CA ILE A 628 -14.65 -10.92 19.57
C ILE A 628 -14.59 -12.23 18.80
N ALA A 629 -13.98 -12.23 17.62
CA ALA A 629 -14.01 -13.38 16.72
C ALA A 629 -13.16 -14.57 17.21
N VAL A 630 -12.02 -14.31 17.86
CA VAL A 630 -11.13 -15.37 18.39
C VAL A 630 -11.81 -16.16 19.52
N PRO A 631 -12.43 -15.54 20.54
CA PRO A 631 -13.20 -16.30 21.55
C PRO A 631 -14.32 -17.16 20.95
N VAL A 632 -15.02 -16.66 19.93
CA VAL A 632 -16.06 -17.43 19.24
C VAL A 632 -15.46 -18.65 18.52
N ALA A 633 -14.33 -18.48 17.83
CA ALA A 633 -13.63 -19.60 17.20
C ALA A 633 -13.12 -20.63 18.22
N LEU A 634 -12.55 -20.18 19.35
CA LEU A 634 -12.13 -21.07 20.44
C LEU A 634 -13.31 -21.84 21.04
N PHE A 635 -14.48 -21.19 21.19
CA PHE A 635 -15.69 -21.86 21.63
C PHE A 635 -16.16 -22.92 20.63
N LEU A 636 -16.13 -22.62 19.33
CA LEU A 636 -16.46 -23.60 18.28
C LEU A 636 -15.49 -24.79 18.28
N ILE A 637 -14.19 -24.54 18.48
CA ILE A 637 -13.17 -25.59 18.62
C ILE A 637 -13.43 -26.44 19.86
N PHE A 638 -13.86 -25.84 20.97
CA PHE A 638 -14.19 -26.58 22.20
C PHE A 638 -15.43 -27.47 22.06
N VAL A 639 -16.42 -27.05 21.26
CA VAL A 639 -17.66 -27.81 21.01
C VAL A 639 -17.40 -29.02 20.09
N LEU A 640 -16.46 -28.89 19.16
CA LEU A 640 -16.10 -29.91 18.18
C LEU A 640 -15.16 -30.97 18.78
#